data_AF-A0A8H4B0U4-F1
#
_entry.id   AF-A0A8H4B0U4-F1
#
_cell.length_a   1.000
_cell.length_b   1.000
_cell.length_c   1.000
_cell.angle_alpha   90.00
_cell.angle_beta   90.00
_cell.angle_gamma   90.00
#
_symmetry.space_group_name_H-M   'P 1'
#
loop_
_entity.id
_entity.type
_entity.pdbx_description
1 polymer ?
#
loop_
_entity_poly.entity_id
_entity_poly.type
_entity_poly.pdbx_seq_one_letter_code
_entity_poly.pdbx_strand_id
1 'polypeptide(L)'
;MDSVVRHYLYNNIFLQKDPIPLMGSIITEIFWKEEDAINKPFLRILQDPREILQASSRLKVINSALKINNLDSSMATLCCDIIQKEFFVDMSISEMAQYFRHAVQTLLEKTFEPLKHISAIAFLKEFVCCMWNQTLQDNYTQPIPFIGIMDISEFDGDVLIEEINNFMNEGNPLIHSLKVYFLRELRHKGLSIDDLQRFCVAHQDKFPWLSTFKWNDNKNNRFPFNPYWKLPEYCQVESAFKESCKAGNKAPFQAFMQQLLNSKAFRARIALIGLIISRLLYVDNEQGAEHQAVVFLKVVRKLNNLSTGYKQTIEKMLSNNQSLLRSDNATINNNLCLKSVIYHIIALHASIQPDSNPLAAYFHKIETCQDMFILATASNNDSLILNAVDTRSFMQMIQYACICGYRYIIASYVGNQRLDKPQIIEPVKSKGQPGYIGEQVNNMINHSVRSMPTSSYRILHLIVHALIGTYAHSPATLTFLCKHNQTINDSEQYCLDHIINDWTVLRQILYCSDEDLALLFHSLLTEMTLSPPPMSMLKTMAEREDWEIQFTQNYVFPLVKNVPKTIMSFRMALDAASTDQDNNSNIIDEIDQAIVINNECRLSKLPRLWRKIDIVNFNSFHAYYNRGLPQYQIKYPFLAVFFKYFERLEIIKNLWQIVQFVKILHSRLSYRITRKDAEKMTFDEFINMEANRTDLYKMFQKFEDSWNSVIDKVDRYICHELNEKPVMNRSMPIIMGLIEAKDPSFYLCAILEYLIDMQNNFLRDVMTIPGSCKSLKFLEQHSFDAEEGISTTTIETPNQYSIRLLTLNQACIDNIIIYDREELDGIHMFSQRNLEIGCGLDVTYDLQKIEIELARQLVFEKVYIDKVDETSLYLPPFSYHMELIQVSLSILGDIRDLIPQEQIPPEQAELLIGSPANLSYAFLDTSLDNPSEILSSLEILLCFIKRISGGNGESFIKDYINQWSTLSRLNENDEFRNLLNLPLKLKHIISLYELIEGQVANLTIEYTHDKYKEKLTSKQPEEIENLIDFETKQPAKIVNGKIEKFSAEVFATALKRFIYRFLQNENQKETDPLYLYICEPSLHFWPPAISELKNLDESFPKSLCVNQAYKAYKFVEEQIGYHKKMVSSREQQVQNQLNNP
;
A
#
# COMPACT_ATOMS: atom_id res chain seq x y z
N MET A 1 24.98 -6.71 -37.56
CA MET A 1 25.23 -7.98 -38.28
C MET A 1 24.04 -8.91 -38.03
N ASP A 2 23.29 -9.25 -39.08
CA ASP A 2 22.21 -10.26 -38.99
C ASP A 2 22.84 -11.65 -38.88
N SER A 3 22.58 -12.35 -37.78
CA SER A 3 23.08 -13.70 -37.55
C SER A 3 22.10 -14.71 -38.15
N VAL A 4 22.59 -15.63 -38.99
CA VAL A 4 21.85 -16.80 -39.49
C VAL A 4 21.15 -17.56 -38.36
N VAL A 5 21.74 -17.55 -37.15
CA VAL A 5 21.17 -18.16 -35.95
C VAL A 5 19.86 -17.48 -35.53
N ARG A 6 19.77 -16.15 -35.64
CA ARG A 6 18.53 -15.41 -35.33
C ARG A 6 17.42 -15.71 -36.33
N HIS A 7 17.74 -15.78 -37.63
CA HIS A 7 16.76 -16.18 -38.65
C HIS A 7 16.23 -17.58 -38.40
N TYR A 8 17.12 -18.53 -38.09
CA TYR A 8 16.73 -19.90 -37.75
C TYR A 8 15.84 -19.95 -36.51
N LEU A 9 16.20 -19.19 -35.46
CA LEU A 9 15.42 -19.10 -34.23
C LEU A 9 14.02 -18.52 -34.49
N TYR A 10 13.92 -17.37 -35.18
CA TYR A 10 12.63 -16.74 -35.47
C TYR A 10 11.76 -17.64 -36.33
N ASN A 11 12.34 -18.25 -37.37
CA ASN A 11 11.62 -19.23 -38.18
C ASN A 11 11.02 -20.34 -37.31
N ASN A 12 11.82 -20.96 -36.43
CA ASN A 12 11.34 -22.04 -35.56
C ASN A 12 10.30 -21.61 -34.52
N ILE A 13 10.36 -20.36 -34.04
CA ILE A 13 9.35 -19.81 -33.12
C ILE A 13 8.02 -19.62 -33.86
N PHE A 14 8.01 -18.85 -34.95
CA PHE A 14 6.78 -18.45 -35.64
C PHE A 14 6.19 -19.53 -36.55
N LEU A 15 6.95 -20.58 -36.89
CA LEU A 15 6.43 -21.77 -37.58
C LEU A 15 5.54 -22.64 -36.70
N GLN A 16 5.55 -22.47 -35.38
CA GLN A 16 4.66 -23.21 -34.49
C GLN A 16 3.22 -22.72 -34.68
N LYS A 17 2.30 -23.65 -34.93
CA LYS A 17 0.86 -23.32 -35.02
C LYS A 17 0.31 -22.86 -33.68
N ASP A 18 0.72 -23.54 -32.61
CA ASP A 18 0.37 -23.25 -31.22
C ASP A 18 1.61 -22.80 -30.45
N PRO A 19 1.66 -21.56 -29.94
CA PRO A 19 2.79 -21.08 -29.16
C PRO A 19 2.87 -21.82 -27.82
N ILE A 20 4.08 -22.00 -27.32
CA ILE A 20 4.31 -22.47 -25.95
C ILE A 20 3.61 -21.49 -24.97
N PRO A 21 3.01 -21.96 -23.87
CA PRO A 21 2.39 -21.07 -22.88
C PRO A 21 3.36 -19.97 -22.42
N LEU A 22 2.85 -18.73 -22.33
CA LEU A 22 3.59 -17.52 -21.91
C LEU A 22 4.74 -17.11 -22.85
N MET A 23 4.74 -17.56 -24.10
CA MET A 23 5.67 -17.12 -25.16
C MET A 23 5.48 -15.64 -25.55
N GLY A 24 4.37 -15.01 -25.15
CA GLY A 24 4.06 -13.60 -25.46
C GLY A 24 5.20 -12.63 -25.18
N SER A 25 5.81 -12.70 -23.99
CA SER A 25 6.96 -11.87 -23.58
C SER A 25 8.12 -11.91 -24.58
N ILE A 26 8.45 -13.10 -25.10
CA ILE A 26 9.55 -13.29 -26.05
C ILE A 26 9.18 -12.67 -27.40
N ILE A 27 7.94 -12.79 -27.86
CA ILE A 27 7.49 -12.21 -29.12
C ILE A 27 7.43 -10.68 -29.01
N THR A 28 6.96 -10.14 -27.89
CA THR A 28 6.98 -8.70 -27.58
C THR A 28 8.40 -8.13 -27.70
N GLU A 29 9.38 -8.78 -27.06
CA GLU A 29 10.81 -8.42 -27.17
C GLU A 29 11.37 -8.49 -28.60
N ILE A 30 10.91 -9.47 -29.39
CA ILE A 30 11.30 -9.58 -30.81
C ILE A 30 10.72 -8.41 -31.60
N PHE A 31 9.46 -8.06 -31.39
CA PHE A 31 8.79 -6.98 -32.11
C PHE A 31 9.32 -5.60 -31.70
N TRP A 32 9.60 -5.34 -30.42
CA TRP A 32 10.23 -4.09 -29.97
C TRP A 32 11.60 -3.87 -30.64
N LYS A 33 12.40 -4.92 -30.82
CA LYS A 33 13.66 -4.84 -31.56
C LYS A 33 13.50 -4.51 -33.05
N GLU A 34 12.37 -4.87 -33.66
CA GLU A 34 12.06 -4.47 -35.04
C GLU A 34 11.52 -3.04 -35.09
N GLU A 35 10.71 -2.66 -34.09
CA GLU A 35 10.17 -1.31 -33.92
C GLU A 35 11.32 -0.28 -33.84
N ASP A 36 12.30 -0.52 -32.97
CA ASP A 36 13.50 0.32 -32.82
C ASP A 36 14.35 0.41 -34.10
N ALA A 37 14.37 -0.67 -34.89
CA ALA A 37 15.22 -0.76 -36.07
C ALA A 37 14.64 -0.09 -37.32
N ILE A 38 13.31 -0.09 -37.47
CA ILE A 38 12.63 0.30 -38.72
C ILE A 38 11.72 1.53 -38.52
N ASN A 39 11.40 1.88 -37.27
CA ASN A 39 10.45 2.91 -36.86
C ASN A 39 9.03 2.65 -37.41
N LYS A 40 8.11 2.23 -36.53
CA LYS A 40 6.71 1.90 -36.86
C LYS A 40 6.53 0.90 -38.01
N PRO A 41 7.31 -0.22 -38.10
CA PRO A 41 7.13 -1.23 -39.13
C PRO A 41 5.70 -1.78 -39.23
N PHE A 42 5.02 -2.02 -38.10
CA PHE A 42 3.67 -2.59 -38.09
C PHE A 42 2.59 -1.62 -38.58
N LEU A 43 2.81 -0.31 -38.48
CA LEU A 43 1.93 0.70 -39.07
C LEU A 43 2.25 0.89 -40.55
N ARG A 44 3.53 1.01 -40.91
CA ARG A 44 3.99 1.25 -42.30
C ARG A 44 3.76 0.06 -43.23
N ILE A 45 3.72 -1.16 -42.71
CA ILE A 45 3.41 -2.37 -43.50
C ILE A 45 2.00 -2.31 -44.12
N LEU A 46 1.09 -1.51 -43.54
CA LEU A 46 -0.25 -1.28 -44.08
C LEU A 46 -0.21 -0.52 -45.41
N GLN A 47 0.77 0.37 -45.59
CA GLN A 47 0.96 1.17 -46.80
C GLN A 47 1.73 0.40 -47.87
N ASP A 48 2.95 -0.06 -47.54
CA ASP A 48 3.77 -0.86 -48.46
C ASP A 48 4.44 -2.05 -47.74
N PRO A 49 3.86 -3.26 -47.84
CA PRO A 49 4.48 -4.44 -47.23
C PRO A 49 5.82 -4.80 -47.87
N ARG A 50 6.07 -4.44 -49.14
CA ARG A 50 7.31 -4.80 -49.82
C ARG A 50 8.47 -3.99 -49.28
N GLU A 51 8.26 -2.70 -49.00
CA GLU A 51 9.26 -1.83 -48.39
C GLU A 51 9.75 -2.41 -47.06
N ILE A 52 8.83 -2.74 -46.15
CA ILE A 52 9.15 -3.22 -44.81
C ILE A 52 9.80 -4.61 -44.82
N LEU A 53 9.27 -5.53 -45.64
CA LEU A 53 9.83 -6.89 -45.75
C LEU A 53 11.16 -6.95 -46.52
N GLN A 54 11.51 -5.91 -47.28
CA GLN A 54 12.85 -5.74 -47.85
C GLN A 54 13.82 -5.09 -46.86
N ALA A 55 13.34 -4.12 -46.08
CA ALA A 55 14.13 -3.45 -45.04
C ALA A 55 14.52 -4.38 -43.89
N SER A 56 13.66 -5.34 -43.52
CA SER A 56 13.96 -6.35 -42.50
C SER A 56 13.85 -7.78 -43.02
N SER A 57 15.02 -8.41 -43.11
CA SER A 57 15.17 -9.84 -43.38
C SER A 57 14.49 -10.69 -42.27
N ARG A 58 14.43 -10.19 -41.03
CA ARG A 58 13.85 -10.87 -39.87
C ARG A 58 12.32 -10.88 -39.95
N LEU A 59 11.69 -9.74 -40.22
CA LEU A 59 10.25 -9.67 -40.48
C LEU A 59 9.86 -10.48 -41.72
N LYS A 60 10.71 -10.54 -42.75
CA LYS A 60 10.47 -11.41 -43.92
C LYS A 60 10.41 -12.89 -43.56
N VAL A 61 11.30 -13.36 -42.68
CA VAL A 61 11.27 -14.74 -42.17
C VAL A 61 9.99 -14.99 -41.35
N ILE A 62 9.64 -14.08 -40.44
CA ILE A 62 8.42 -14.19 -39.61
C ILE A 62 7.17 -14.26 -40.49
N ASN A 63 7.06 -13.35 -41.47
CA ASN A 63 5.94 -13.32 -42.40
C ASN A 63 5.83 -14.62 -43.22
N SER A 64 6.97 -15.16 -43.66
CA SER A 64 7.02 -16.43 -44.40
C SER A 64 6.57 -17.61 -43.53
N ALA A 65 6.98 -17.64 -42.26
CA ALA A 65 6.59 -18.67 -41.30
C ALA A 65 5.08 -18.64 -41.01
N LEU A 66 4.51 -17.46 -40.77
CA LEU A 66 3.07 -17.28 -40.54
C LEU A 66 2.24 -17.67 -41.77
N LYS A 67 2.78 -17.51 -42.99
CA LYS A 67 2.10 -17.87 -44.24
C LYS A 67 1.79 -19.36 -44.34
N ILE A 68 2.62 -20.22 -43.75
CA ILE A 68 2.45 -21.67 -43.75
C ILE A 68 1.28 -22.09 -42.84
N ASN A 69 1.08 -21.39 -41.72
CA ASN A 69 0.10 -21.77 -40.70
C ASN A 69 -1.31 -21.18 -40.91
N ASN A 70 -1.52 -20.38 -41.95
CA ASN A 70 -2.71 -19.55 -42.17
C ASN A 70 -3.04 -18.59 -40.99
N LEU A 71 -4.06 -17.74 -41.16
CA LEU A 71 -4.44 -16.74 -40.16
C LEU A 71 -5.27 -17.29 -39.00
N ASP A 72 -5.90 -18.47 -39.13
CA ASP A 72 -6.58 -19.16 -38.02
C ASP A 72 -5.59 -20.04 -37.23
N SER A 73 -4.51 -19.41 -36.78
CA SER A 73 -3.52 -20.03 -35.88
C SER A 73 -3.44 -19.26 -34.56
N SER A 74 -3.11 -19.99 -33.49
CA SER A 74 -2.89 -19.40 -32.18
C SER A 74 -1.69 -18.43 -32.23
N MET A 75 -0.65 -18.75 -33.01
CA MET A 75 0.50 -17.86 -33.21
C MET A 75 0.12 -16.54 -33.90
N ALA A 76 -0.70 -16.56 -34.97
CA ALA A 76 -1.19 -15.33 -35.60
C ALA A 76 -2.02 -14.48 -34.63
N THR A 77 -2.80 -15.14 -33.77
CA THR A 77 -3.60 -14.46 -32.72
C THR A 77 -2.73 -13.81 -31.67
N LEU A 78 -1.67 -14.50 -31.22
CA LEU A 78 -0.69 -13.93 -30.29
C LEU A 78 0.02 -12.71 -30.89
N CYS A 79 0.43 -12.80 -32.16
CA CYS A 79 1.02 -11.65 -32.87
C CYS A 79 0.03 -10.48 -32.96
N CYS A 80 -1.25 -10.75 -33.27
CA CYS A 80 -2.31 -9.74 -33.35
C CYS A 80 -2.48 -9.00 -32.01
N ASP A 81 -2.55 -9.74 -30.91
CA ASP A 81 -2.69 -9.18 -29.57
C ASP A 81 -1.51 -8.28 -29.17
N ILE A 82 -0.29 -8.75 -29.44
CA ILE A 82 0.94 -8.00 -29.13
C ILE A 82 0.98 -6.74 -29.99
N ILE A 83 0.73 -6.84 -31.29
CA ILE A 83 0.69 -5.67 -32.19
C ILE A 83 -0.34 -4.65 -31.71
N GLN A 84 -1.55 -5.12 -31.37
CA GLN A 84 -2.62 -4.26 -30.89
C GLN A 84 -2.23 -3.52 -29.60
N LYS A 85 -1.71 -4.26 -28.60
CA LYS A 85 -1.56 -3.73 -27.23
C LYS A 85 -0.20 -3.13 -26.91
N GLU A 86 0.84 -3.41 -27.68
CA GLU A 86 2.17 -2.82 -27.47
C GLU A 86 2.44 -1.65 -28.43
N PHE A 87 1.84 -1.65 -29.63
CA PHE A 87 2.22 -0.70 -30.69
C PHE A 87 1.10 0.23 -31.15
N PHE A 88 -0.18 -0.13 -30.95
CA PHE A 88 -1.32 0.70 -31.39
C PHE A 88 -2.15 1.32 -30.26
N VAL A 89 -2.07 0.80 -29.02
CA VAL A 89 -2.94 1.22 -27.90
C VAL A 89 -2.85 2.71 -27.55
N ASP A 90 -1.66 3.30 -27.69
CA ASP A 90 -1.40 4.70 -27.33
C ASP A 90 -1.58 5.68 -28.50
N MET A 91 -2.01 5.21 -29.67
CA MET A 91 -2.22 6.09 -30.83
C MET A 91 -3.48 6.95 -30.65
N SER A 92 -3.39 8.22 -31.07
CA SER A 92 -4.57 9.10 -31.10
C SER A 92 -5.51 8.73 -32.24
N ILE A 93 -6.81 9.06 -32.11
CA ILE A 93 -7.78 8.84 -33.20
C ILE A 93 -7.34 9.55 -34.49
N SER A 94 -6.68 10.71 -34.37
CA SER A 94 -6.22 11.51 -35.50
C SER A 94 -5.13 10.80 -36.30
N GLU A 95 -4.18 10.16 -35.62
CA GLU A 95 -3.15 9.33 -36.26
C GLU A 95 -3.75 8.07 -36.85
N MET A 96 -4.68 7.41 -36.14
CA MET A 96 -5.31 6.20 -36.65
C MET A 96 -6.18 6.47 -37.88
N ALA A 97 -6.88 7.60 -37.93
CA ALA A 97 -7.75 7.90 -39.06
C ALA A 97 -6.99 7.97 -40.39
N GLN A 98 -5.71 8.41 -40.39
CA GLN A 98 -4.86 8.45 -41.58
C GLN A 98 -4.57 7.05 -42.17
N TYR A 99 -4.61 6.01 -41.34
CA TYR A 99 -4.28 4.63 -41.73
C TYR A 99 -5.52 3.73 -41.86
N PHE A 100 -6.70 4.20 -41.44
CA PHE A 100 -7.96 3.44 -41.49
C PHE A 100 -8.22 2.87 -42.89
N ARG A 101 -8.13 3.71 -43.92
CA ARG A 101 -8.33 3.29 -45.32
C ARG A 101 -7.41 2.15 -45.73
N HIS A 102 -6.12 2.25 -45.40
CA HIS A 102 -5.12 1.23 -45.73
C HIS A 102 -5.41 -0.09 -45.00
N ALA A 103 -5.80 -0.03 -43.73
CA ALA A 103 -6.15 -1.21 -42.94
C ALA A 103 -7.40 -1.92 -43.50
N VAL A 104 -8.46 -1.18 -43.83
CA VAL A 104 -9.68 -1.78 -44.39
C VAL A 104 -9.45 -2.34 -45.79
N GLN A 105 -8.72 -1.63 -46.65
CA GLN A 105 -8.34 -2.13 -47.98
C GLN A 105 -7.55 -3.45 -47.88
N THR A 106 -6.71 -3.60 -46.86
CA THR A 106 -5.99 -4.87 -46.60
C THR A 106 -6.96 -6.04 -46.42
N LEU A 107 -8.12 -5.85 -45.78
CA LEU A 107 -9.13 -6.92 -45.60
C LEU A 107 -9.78 -7.35 -46.93
N LEU A 108 -9.70 -6.50 -47.95
CA LEU A 108 -10.29 -6.69 -49.28
C LEU A 108 -9.27 -7.19 -50.30
N GLU A 109 -7.97 -7.15 -49.98
CA GLU A 109 -6.89 -7.53 -50.88
C GLU A 109 -6.92 -9.03 -51.20
N LYS A 110 -6.67 -9.36 -52.48
CA LYS A 110 -6.46 -10.74 -52.92
C LYS A 110 -5.04 -11.24 -52.63
N THR A 111 -4.10 -10.31 -52.44
CA THR A 111 -2.69 -10.60 -52.15
C THR A 111 -2.49 -10.87 -50.68
N PHE A 112 -2.04 -12.08 -50.35
CA PHE A 112 -1.95 -12.53 -48.97
C PHE A 112 -0.53 -12.38 -48.38
N GLU A 113 -0.36 -11.34 -47.58
CA GLU A 113 0.78 -11.16 -46.68
C GLU A 113 0.31 -11.21 -45.21
N PRO A 114 0.66 -12.27 -44.44
CA PRO A 114 0.13 -12.50 -43.09
C PRO A 114 0.38 -11.34 -42.13
N LEU A 115 1.61 -10.80 -42.06
CA LEU A 115 1.91 -9.71 -41.13
C LEU A 115 1.09 -8.45 -41.43
N LYS A 116 0.86 -8.16 -42.72
CA LYS A 116 0.01 -7.03 -43.12
C LYS A 116 -1.44 -7.22 -42.67
N HIS A 117 -2.00 -8.41 -42.87
CA HIS A 117 -3.38 -8.73 -42.44
C HIS A 117 -3.53 -8.74 -40.91
N ILE A 118 -2.58 -9.32 -40.19
CA ILE A 118 -2.57 -9.33 -38.73
C ILE A 118 -2.49 -7.90 -38.20
N SER A 119 -1.58 -7.08 -38.75
CA SER A 119 -1.45 -5.68 -38.36
C SER A 119 -2.72 -4.88 -38.68
N ALA A 120 -3.37 -5.13 -39.83
CA ALA A 120 -4.62 -4.48 -40.19
C ALA A 120 -5.75 -4.81 -39.22
N ILE A 121 -5.91 -6.07 -38.81
CA ILE A 121 -6.93 -6.46 -37.84
C ILE A 121 -6.62 -5.88 -36.45
N ALA A 122 -5.37 -5.99 -35.98
CA ALA A 122 -4.92 -5.39 -34.72
C ALA A 122 -5.21 -3.89 -34.68
N PHE A 123 -4.88 -3.19 -35.78
CA PHE A 123 -5.12 -1.77 -35.96
C PHE A 123 -6.61 -1.43 -35.92
N LEU A 124 -7.45 -2.15 -36.68
CA LEU A 124 -8.89 -1.88 -36.75
C LEU A 124 -9.59 -2.13 -35.41
N LYS A 125 -9.16 -3.14 -34.65
CA LYS A 125 -9.68 -3.38 -33.31
C LYS A 125 -9.38 -2.20 -32.38
N GLU A 126 -8.15 -1.68 -32.42
CA GLU A 126 -7.76 -0.54 -31.60
C GLU A 126 -8.40 0.78 -32.08
N PHE A 127 -8.57 0.95 -33.39
CA PHE A 127 -9.33 2.07 -33.96
C PHE A 127 -10.76 2.13 -33.44
N VAL A 128 -11.47 0.99 -33.43
CA VAL A 128 -12.83 0.92 -32.87
C VAL A 128 -12.84 1.24 -31.37
N CYS A 129 -11.88 0.69 -30.62
CA CYS A 129 -11.71 0.98 -29.19
C CYS A 129 -11.50 2.49 -28.93
N CYS A 130 -10.55 3.10 -29.64
CA CYS A 130 -10.21 4.51 -29.56
C CYS A 130 -11.39 5.41 -29.95
N MET A 131 -12.09 5.09 -31.04
CA MET A 131 -13.30 5.82 -31.46
C MET A 131 -14.35 5.82 -30.35
N TRP A 132 -14.71 4.65 -29.82
CA TRP A 132 -15.72 4.57 -28.75
C TRP A 132 -15.26 5.16 -27.42
N ASN A 133 -13.96 5.15 -27.10
CA ASN A 133 -13.43 5.87 -25.94
C ASN A 133 -13.68 7.38 -26.02
N GLN A 134 -13.58 7.96 -27.21
CA GLN A 134 -13.66 9.41 -27.39
C GLN A 134 -15.08 9.91 -27.68
N THR A 135 -15.93 9.08 -28.29
CA THR A 135 -17.22 9.54 -28.80
C THR A 135 -18.43 9.00 -28.04
N LEU A 136 -18.29 7.94 -27.25
CA LEU A 136 -19.42 7.38 -26.50
C LEU A 136 -19.76 8.27 -25.29
N GLN A 137 -21.01 8.73 -25.21
CA GLN A 137 -21.53 9.50 -24.07
C GLN A 137 -22.28 8.60 -23.09
N ASP A 138 -22.46 9.07 -21.84
CA ASP A 138 -23.31 8.41 -20.83
C ASP A 138 -24.72 8.14 -21.36
N ASN A 139 -25.29 9.08 -22.12
CA ASN A 139 -26.51 8.86 -22.88
C ASN A 139 -26.18 8.43 -24.31
N TYR A 140 -25.98 7.13 -24.50
CA TYR A 140 -25.60 6.51 -25.78
C TYR A 140 -26.63 6.69 -26.92
N THR A 141 -27.83 7.18 -26.64
CA THR A 141 -28.87 7.48 -27.66
C THR A 141 -28.81 8.90 -28.21
N GLN A 142 -28.04 9.79 -27.57
CA GLN A 142 -27.83 11.16 -28.08
C GLN A 142 -26.89 11.13 -29.29
N PRO A 143 -27.01 12.09 -30.23
CA PRO A 143 -26.13 12.18 -31.38
C PRO A 143 -24.65 12.14 -30.97
N ILE A 144 -23.86 11.30 -31.62
CA ILE A 144 -22.45 11.11 -31.27
C ILE A 144 -21.70 12.45 -31.49
N PRO A 145 -21.14 13.07 -30.44
CA PRO A 145 -20.40 14.32 -30.56
C PRO A 145 -19.04 14.03 -31.21
N PHE A 146 -18.86 14.39 -32.46
CA PHE A 146 -17.52 14.46 -33.05
C PHE A 146 -16.83 15.80 -32.76
N ILE A 147 -17.50 16.69 -32.02
CA ILE A 147 -17.10 18.08 -31.77
C ILE A 147 -15.70 18.17 -31.14
N GLY A 148 -15.30 17.24 -30.27
CA GLY A 148 -13.94 17.21 -29.70
C GLY A 148 -12.84 16.68 -30.62
N ILE A 149 -13.23 15.94 -31.67
CA ILE A 149 -12.33 15.42 -32.71
C ILE A 149 -12.16 16.44 -33.85
N MET A 150 -13.18 17.30 -34.05
CA MET A 150 -13.25 18.31 -35.12
C MET A 150 -12.38 19.56 -34.87
N ASP A 151 -11.92 19.80 -33.64
CA ASP A 151 -11.14 21.00 -33.26
C ASP A 151 -9.63 20.76 -33.15
N ILE A 152 -9.14 19.55 -33.44
CA ILE A 152 -7.70 19.27 -33.56
C ILE A 152 -7.32 19.54 -35.02
N SER A 153 -6.59 20.64 -35.24
CA SER A 153 -6.18 21.16 -36.55
C SER A 153 -5.82 20.06 -37.58
N GLU A 154 -6.46 20.14 -38.75
CA GLU A 154 -6.31 19.29 -39.97
C GLU A 154 -7.18 18.02 -40.09
N PHE A 155 -8.01 17.66 -39.11
CA PHE A 155 -8.81 16.43 -39.16
C PHE A 155 -10.32 16.67 -39.37
N ASP A 156 -10.89 16.18 -40.49
CA ASP A 156 -12.34 16.23 -40.77
C ASP A 156 -13.02 14.90 -40.38
N GLY A 157 -13.77 14.93 -39.29
CA GLY A 157 -14.51 13.78 -38.79
C GLY A 157 -15.62 13.29 -39.71
N ASP A 158 -16.24 14.18 -40.50
CA ASP A 158 -17.33 13.78 -41.41
C ASP A 158 -16.78 12.98 -42.60
N VAL A 159 -15.58 13.33 -43.08
CA VAL A 159 -14.86 12.55 -44.11
C VAL A 159 -14.56 11.13 -43.61
N LEU A 160 -14.09 10.98 -42.37
CA LEU A 160 -13.85 9.65 -41.80
C LEU A 160 -15.13 8.82 -41.72
N ILE A 161 -16.25 9.43 -41.33
CA ILE A 161 -17.55 8.74 -41.25
C ILE A 161 -18.03 8.31 -42.63
N GLU A 162 -17.88 9.15 -43.64
CA GLU A 162 -18.17 8.79 -45.03
C GLU A 162 -17.30 7.61 -45.48
N GLU A 163 -15.99 7.63 -45.18
CA GLU A 163 -15.08 6.51 -45.49
C GLU A 163 -15.50 5.20 -44.79
N ILE A 164 -15.83 5.26 -43.49
CA ILE A 164 -16.34 4.10 -42.75
C ILE A 164 -17.59 3.55 -43.45
N ASN A 165 -18.57 4.40 -43.73
CA ASN A 165 -19.82 3.97 -44.35
C ASN A 165 -19.61 3.34 -45.73
N ASN A 166 -18.71 3.90 -46.54
CA ASN A 166 -18.38 3.37 -47.86
C ASN A 166 -17.83 1.95 -47.78
N PHE A 167 -16.84 1.70 -46.91
CA PHE A 167 -16.27 0.36 -46.75
C PHE A 167 -17.21 -0.64 -46.10
N MET A 168 -18.01 -0.20 -45.11
CA MET A 168 -18.96 -1.08 -44.44
C MET A 168 -20.06 -1.59 -45.39
N ASN A 169 -20.30 -0.95 -46.53
CA ASN A 169 -21.27 -1.45 -47.51
C ASN A 169 -20.75 -2.65 -48.33
N GLU A 170 -19.47 -3.00 -48.24
CA GLU A 170 -18.91 -4.11 -48.99
C GLU A 170 -19.33 -5.49 -48.47
N GLY A 171 -19.69 -6.39 -49.39
CA GLY A 171 -20.12 -7.77 -49.10
C GLY A 171 -18.96 -8.74 -48.85
N ASN A 172 -18.04 -8.41 -47.93
CA ASN A 172 -16.88 -9.24 -47.58
C ASN A 172 -17.01 -9.81 -46.14
N PRO A 173 -16.70 -11.11 -45.91
CA PRO A 173 -16.79 -11.73 -44.58
C PRO A 173 -15.96 -11.05 -43.48
N LEU A 174 -14.78 -10.50 -43.80
CA LEU A 174 -13.95 -9.77 -42.83
C LEU A 174 -14.50 -8.37 -42.52
N ILE A 175 -15.17 -7.73 -43.49
CA ILE A 175 -15.91 -6.48 -43.24
C ILE A 175 -17.10 -6.76 -42.33
N HIS A 176 -17.80 -7.88 -42.51
CA HIS A 176 -18.83 -8.33 -41.57
C HIS A 176 -18.26 -8.55 -40.16
N SER A 177 -17.10 -9.20 -40.03
CA SER A 177 -16.43 -9.34 -38.72
C SER A 177 -16.09 -7.99 -38.08
N LEU A 178 -15.64 -7.01 -38.87
CA LEU A 178 -15.39 -5.65 -38.39
C LEU A 178 -16.70 -4.98 -37.90
N LYS A 179 -17.80 -5.06 -38.67
CA LYS A 179 -19.11 -4.55 -38.24
C LYS A 179 -19.56 -5.12 -36.90
N VAL A 180 -19.41 -6.44 -36.72
CA VAL A 180 -19.74 -7.11 -35.46
C VAL A 180 -18.82 -6.62 -34.34
N TYR A 181 -17.55 -6.39 -34.63
CA TYR A 181 -16.58 -5.88 -33.65
C TYR A 181 -16.96 -4.48 -33.12
N PHE A 182 -17.51 -3.60 -33.96
CA PHE A 182 -18.06 -2.30 -33.51
C PHE A 182 -19.10 -2.45 -32.40
N LEU A 183 -20.03 -3.41 -32.55
CA LEU A 183 -21.04 -3.70 -31.52
C LEU A 183 -20.46 -4.45 -30.31
N ARG A 184 -19.48 -5.32 -30.54
CA ARG A 184 -18.78 -6.07 -29.49
C ARG A 184 -18.01 -5.15 -28.54
N GLU A 185 -17.40 -4.08 -29.05
CA GLU A 185 -16.72 -3.08 -28.21
C GLU A 185 -17.72 -2.25 -27.39
N LEU A 186 -18.88 -1.90 -27.94
CA LEU A 186 -19.95 -1.25 -27.16
C LEU A 186 -20.49 -2.19 -26.06
N ARG A 187 -20.69 -3.47 -26.39
CA ARG A 187 -21.05 -4.52 -25.42
C ARG A 187 -20.03 -4.61 -24.28
N HIS A 188 -18.73 -4.50 -24.61
CA HIS A 188 -17.67 -4.48 -23.62
C HIS A 188 -17.74 -3.29 -22.67
N LYS A 189 -18.13 -2.12 -23.17
CA LYS A 189 -18.27 -0.87 -22.41
C LYS A 189 -19.51 -0.84 -21.49
N GLY A 190 -20.24 -1.96 -21.39
CA GLY A 190 -21.33 -2.14 -20.43
C GLY A 190 -22.72 -1.99 -21.03
N LEU A 191 -22.85 -1.79 -22.34
CA LEU A 191 -24.16 -1.76 -22.99
C LEU A 191 -24.77 -3.17 -23.01
N SER A 192 -26.03 -3.28 -22.59
CA SER A 192 -26.82 -4.50 -22.77
C SER A 192 -27.15 -4.74 -24.26
N ILE A 193 -27.57 -5.95 -24.62
CA ILE A 193 -28.07 -6.23 -25.98
C ILE A 193 -29.21 -5.28 -26.37
N ASP A 194 -30.07 -4.93 -25.41
CA ASP A 194 -31.16 -3.99 -25.62
C ASP A 194 -30.62 -2.55 -25.83
N ASP A 195 -29.64 -2.13 -25.04
CA ASP A 195 -28.96 -0.84 -25.24
C ASP A 195 -28.29 -0.77 -26.62
N LEU A 196 -27.69 -1.87 -27.12
CA LEU A 196 -27.12 -1.95 -28.46
C LEU A 196 -28.16 -1.82 -29.56
N GLN A 197 -29.35 -2.41 -29.38
CA GLN A 197 -30.45 -2.25 -30.34
C GLN A 197 -30.92 -0.80 -30.41
N ARG A 198 -31.14 -0.17 -29.24
CA ARG A 198 -31.50 1.26 -29.17
C ARG A 198 -30.41 2.14 -29.76
N PHE A 199 -29.14 1.83 -29.52
CA PHE A 199 -28.01 2.51 -30.12
C PHE A 199 -28.03 2.41 -31.65
N CYS A 200 -28.25 1.19 -32.19
CA CYS A 200 -28.33 0.99 -33.64
C CYS A 200 -29.45 1.80 -34.28
N VAL A 201 -30.62 1.87 -33.62
CA VAL A 201 -31.77 2.66 -34.09
C VAL A 201 -31.49 4.16 -34.02
N ALA A 202 -30.90 4.64 -32.91
CA ALA A 202 -30.61 6.06 -32.72
C ALA A 202 -29.56 6.60 -33.71
N HIS A 203 -28.61 5.75 -34.13
CA HIS A 203 -27.47 6.15 -34.96
C HIS A 203 -27.54 5.68 -36.42
N GLN A 204 -28.68 5.13 -36.85
CA GLN A 204 -28.84 4.63 -38.23
C GLN A 204 -28.66 5.72 -39.30
N ASP A 205 -28.99 6.99 -38.98
CA ASP A 205 -28.84 8.09 -39.93
C ASP A 205 -27.37 8.41 -40.20
N LYS A 206 -26.51 8.28 -39.17
CA LYS A 206 -25.07 8.53 -39.26
C LYS A 206 -24.28 7.31 -39.73
N PHE A 207 -24.70 6.13 -39.34
CA PHE A 207 -24.12 4.85 -39.74
C PHE A 207 -25.19 3.94 -40.35
N PRO A 208 -25.52 4.10 -41.64
CA PRO A 208 -26.61 3.37 -42.29
C PRO A 208 -26.48 1.85 -42.20
N TRP A 209 -25.25 1.34 -42.17
CA TRP A 209 -24.98 -0.10 -42.07
C TRP A 209 -25.41 -0.73 -40.73
N LEU A 210 -25.66 0.06 -39.68
CA LEU A 210 -26.23 -0.45 -38.41
C LEU A 210 -27.63 -1.05 -38.61
N SER A 211 -28.38 -0.56 -39.61
CA SER A 211 -29.70 -1.11 -39.95
C SER A 211 -29.64 -2.48 -40.65
N THR A 212 -28.46 -2.93 -41.07
CA THR A 212 -28.28 -4.20 -41.80
C THR A 212 -28.30 -5.43 -40.90
N PHE A 213 -28.15 -5.24 -39.58
CA PHE A 213 -28.18 -6.34 -38.61
C PHE A 213 -29.60 -6.88 -38.41
N LYS A 214 -29.74 -8.21 -38.49
CA LYS A 214 -31.00 -8.90 -38.23
C LYS A 214 -31.06 -9.28 -36.75
N TRP A 215 -31.80 -8.49 -35.97
CA TRP A 215 -32.14 -8.80 -34.59
C TRP A 215 -33.34 -9.76 -34.55
N ASN A 216 -33.33 -10.77 -33.68
CA ASN A 216 -34.48 -11.66 -33.53
C ASN A 216 -35.71 -10.89 -33.02
N ASP A 217 -36.90 -11.24 -33.53
CA ASP A 217 -38.21 -10.62 -33.21
C ASP A 217 -38.68 -10.81 -31.75
N ASN A 218 -37.84 -11.35 -30.86
CA ASN A 218 -38.08 -11.38 -29.41
C ASN A 218 -37.86 -9.99 -28.81
N LYS A 219 -38.66 -9.03 -29.29
CA LYS A 219 -38.77 -7.66 -28.79
C LYS A 219 -39.12 -7.71 -27.30
N ASN A 220 -38.37 -6.97 -26.49
CA ASN A 220 -38.66 -6.62 -25.10
C ASN A 220 -38.15 -7.62 -24.04
N ASN A 221 -36.84 -7.83 -23.93
CA ASN A 221 -36.29 -8.41 -22.70
C ASN A 221 -35.21 -7.48 -22.14
N ARG A 222 -35.47 -6.85 -20.99
CA ARG A 222 -34.47 -6.01 -20.30
C ARG A 222 -33.31 -6.84 -19.74
N PHE A 223 -33.53 -8.14 -19.53
CA PHE A 223 -32.52 -9.07 -19.03
C PHE A 223 -31.86 -9.84 -20.20
N PRO A 224 -30.53 -9.85 -20.32
CA PRO A 224 -29.81 -10.24 -21.54
C PRO A 224 -29.85 -11.74 -21.85
N PHE A 225 -30.22 -12.58 -20.89
CA PHE A 225 -30.32 -14.04 -21.05
C PHE A 225 -31.43 -14.59 -20.15
N ASN A 226 -31.89 -15.81 -20.42
CA ASN A 226 -32.83 -16.50 -19.53
C ASN A 226 -32.13 -17.65 -18.79
N PRO A 227 -31.88 -17.51 -17.46
CA PRO A 227 -31.09 -18.51 -16.72
C PRO A 227 -31.81 -19.84 -16.55
N TYR A 228 -33.11 -19.91 -16.83
CA TYR A 228 -33.92 -21.11 -16.63
C TYR A 228 -33.96 -22.04 -17.85
N TRP A 229 -33.45 -21.64 -19.03
CA TRP A 229 -33.49 -22.47 -20.24
C TRP A 229 -32.79 -23.82 -20.09
N LYS A 230 -31.75 -23.90 -19.25
CA LYS A 230 -31.06 -25.17 -18.97
C LYS A 230 -31.93 -26.20 -18.23
N LEU A 231 -33.08 -25.79 -17.67
CA LEU A 231 -34.06 -26.70 -17.07
C LEU A 231 -35.03 -27.18 -18.16
N PRO A 232 -35.08 -28.49 -18.48
CA PRO A 232 -36.01 -29.01 -19.49
C PRO A 232 -37.48 -28.68 -19.17
N GLU A 233 -37.85 -28.65 -17.89
CA GLU A 233 -39.18 -28.28 -17.43
C GLU A 233 -39.55 -26.82 -17.73
N TYR A 234 -38.57 -25.92 -17.89
CA TYR A 234 -38.81 -24.53 -18.27
C TYR A 234 -39.30 -24.42 -19.71
N CYS A 235 -38.63 -25.08 -20.65
CA CYS A 235 -39.06 -25.08 -22.06
C CYS A 235 -40.46 -25.70 -22.22
N GLN A 236 -40.78 -26.72 -21.41
CA GLN A 236 -42.12 -27.32 -21.35
C GLN A 236 -43.19 -26.33 -20.90
N VAL A 237 -42.99 -25.64 -19.77
CA VAL A 237 -43.99 -24.68 -19.25
C VAL A 237 -44.09 -23.43 -20.13
N GLU A 238 -42.98 -22.95 -20.70
CA GLU A 238 -43.00 -21.81 -21.61
C GLU A 238 -43.79 -22.12 -22.88
N SER A 239 -43.56 -23.29 -23.48
CA SER A 239 -44.31 -23.74 -24.67
C SER A 239 -45.79 -23.93 -24.37
N ALA A 240 -46.11 -24.62 -23.27
CA ALA A 240 -47.49 -24.83 -22.83
C ALA A 240 -48.22 -23.50 -22.51
N PHE A 241 -47.52 -22.52 -21.95
CA PHE A 241 -48.06 -21.19 -21.70
C PHE A 241 -48.28 -20.40 -23.00
N LYS A 242 -47.32 -20.42 -23.94
CA LYS A 242 -47.43 -19.79 -25.25
C LYS A 242 -48.63 -20.34 -26.03
N GLU A 243 -48.84 -21.66 -26.03
CA GLU A 243 -50.02 -22.31 -26.64
C GLU A 243 -51.33 -21.90 -25.96
N SER A 244 -51.35 -21.87 -24.63
CA SER A 244 -52.53 -21.43 -23.86
C SER A 244 -52.93 -19.98 -24.19
N CYS A 245 -51.94 -19.09 -24.40
CA CYS A 245 -52.18 -17.69 -24.75
C CYS A 245 -52.55 -17.48 -26.23
N LYS A 246 -51.91 -18.18 -27.18
CA LYS A 246 -52.10 -17.99 -28.62
C LYS A 246 -53.26 -18.81 -29.20
N ALA A 247 -53.37 -20.08 -28.83
CA ALA A 247 -54.33 -21.03 -29.41
C ALA A 247 -55.54 -21.29 -28.50
N GLY A 248 -55.58 -20.73 -27.28
CA GLY A 248 -56.64 -20.97 -26.30
C GLY A 248 -56.66 -22.39 -25.73
N ASN A 249 -55.73 -23.26 -26.14
CA ASN A 249 -55.62 -24.63 -25.67
C ASN A 249 -54.97 -24.65 -24.27
N LYS A 250 -55.82 -24.76 -23.24
CA LYS A 250 -55.37 -24.78 -21.84
C LYS A 250 -54.89 -26.16 -21.37
N ALA A 251 -55.09 -27.22 -22.15
CA ALA A 251 -54.82 -28.60 -21.70
C ALA A 251 -53.33 -28.86 -21.38
N PRO A 252 -52.35 -28.44 -22.22
CA PRO A 252 -50.92 -28.63 -21.92
C PRO A 252 -50.49 -27.87 -20.67
N PHE A 253 -50.96 -26.63 -20.51
CA PHE A 253 -50.67 -25.83 -19.33
C PHE A 253 -51.28 -26.44 -18.08
N GLN A 254 -52.54 -26.90 -18.13
CA GLN A 254 -53.19 -27.60 -17.01
C GLN A 254 -52.48 -28.91 -16.64
N ALA A 255 -52.00 -29.68 -17.61
CA ALA A 255 -51.22 -30.89 -17.37
C ALA A 255 -49.91 -30.59 -16.64
N PHE A 256 -49.18 -29.53 -17.05
CA PHE A 256 -47.99 -29.06 -16.34
C PHE A 256 -48.32 -28.65 -14.90
N MET A 257 -49.44 -27.94 -14.69
CA MET A 257 -49.86 -27.56 -13.33
C MET A 257 -50.17 -28.77 -12.43
N GLN A 258 -50.68 -29.87 -12.98
CA GLN A 258 -50.88 -31.12 -12.22
C GLN A 258 -49.55 -31.78 -11.83
N GLN A 259 -48.51 -31.68 -12.67
CA GLN A 259 -47.17 -32.20 -12.37
C GLN A 259 -46.57 -31.55 -11.11
N LEU A 260 -46.87 -30.28 -10.85
CA LEU A 260 -46.35 -29.53 -9.69
C LEU A 260 -46.83 -30.10 -8.34
N LEU A 261 -47.95 -30.82 -8.34
CA LEU A 261 -48.50 -31.47 -7.15
C LEU A 261 -47.63 -32.62 -6.64
N ASN A 262 -46.75 -33.16 -7.49
CA ASN A 262 -45.80 -34.16 -7.07
C ASN A 262 -44.71 -33.51 -6.19
N SER A 263 -44.55 -34.00 -4.95
CA SER A 263 -43.56 -33.48 -4.00
C SER A 263 -42.12 -33.58 -4.55
N LYS A 264 -41.83 -34.54 -5.42
CA LYS A 264 -40.52 -34.73 -6.07
C LYS A 264 -40.29 -33.82 -7.30
N ALA A 265 -41.33 -33.16 -7.83
CA ALA A 265 -41.24 -32.30 -9.01
C ALA A 265 -40.78 -30.86 -8.69
N PHE A 266 -39.72 -30.71 -7.88
CA PHE A 266 -39.23 -29.37 -7.49
C PHE A 266 -38.65 -28.58 -8.67
N ARG A 267 -38.05 -29.24 -9.68
CA ARG A 267 -37.56 -28.59 -10.90
C ARG A 267 -38.68 -27.92 -11.70
N ALA A 268 -39.84 -28.56 -11.79
CA ALA A 268 -41.03 -27.97 -12.40
C ALA A 268 -41.55 -26.76 -11.62
N ARG A 269 -41.44 -26.76 -10.28
CA ARG A 269 -41.76 -25.60 -9.43
C ARG A 269 -40.79 -24.43 -9.69
N ILE A 270 -39.49 -24.70 -9.76
CA ILE A 270 -38.48 -23.69 -10.14
C ILE A 270 -38.79 -23.12 -11.52
N ALA A 271 -39.07 -23.98 -12.50
CA ALA A 271 -39.42 -23.59 -13.86
C ALA A 271 -40.65 -22.67 -13.92
N LEU A 272 -41.69 -22.94 -13.12
CA LEU A 272 -42.87 -22.06 -13.05
C LEU A 272 -42.52 -20.68 -12.47
N ILE A 273 -41.76 -20.62 -11.36
CA ILE A 273 -41.30 -19.35 -10.79
C ILE A 273 -40.42 -18.62 -11.81
N GLY A 274 -39.52 -19.33 -12.49
CA GLY A 274 -38.68 -18.79 -13.55
C GLY A 274 -39.50 -18.19 -14.70
N LEU A 275 -40.61 -18.81 -15.09
CA LEU A 275 -41.53 -18.27 -16.10
C LEU A 275 -42.23 -16.99 -15.60
N ILE A 276 -42.59 -16.93 -14.32
CA ILE A 276 -43.17 -15.72 -13.72
C ILE A 276 -42.15 -14.58 -13.73
N ILE A 277 -40.94 -14.83 -13.25
CA ILE A 277 -39.85 -13.85 -13.20
C ILE A 277 -39.50 -13.37 -14.62
N SER A 278 -39.32 -14.29 -15.56
CA SER A 278 -38.95 -13.95 -16.93
C SER A 278 -39.98 -13.07 -17.60
N ARG A 279 -41.27 -13.16 -17.23
CA ARG A 279 -42.35 -12.29 -17.72
C ARG A 279 -42.48 -10.98 -16.95
N LEU A 280 -42.24 -10.97 -15.64
CA LEU A 280 -42.19 -9.73 -14.86
C LEU A 280 -41.04 -8.82 -15.32
N LEU A 281 -39.91 -9.40 -15.71
CA LEU A 281 -38.76 -8.68 -16.26
C LEU A 281 -38.89 -8.33 -17.76
N TYR A 282 -39.96 -8.77 -18.45
CA TYR A 282 -40.16 -8.70 -19.91
C TYR A 282 -40.93 -7.44 -20.41
N VAL A 283 -41.51 -6.62 -19.54
CA VAL A 283 -42.62 -5.75 -19.97
C VAL A 283 -42.33 -4.25 -19.86
N ASP A 284 -42.30 -3.61 -21.03
CA ASP A 284 -42.22 -2.15 -21.26
C ASP A 284 -43.60 -1.45 -21.22
N ASN A 285 -44.67 -2.15 -20.81
CA ASN A 285 -46.04 -1.63 -20.73
C ASN A 285 -46.78 -2.12 -19.47
N GLU A 286 -46.91 -1.26 -18.46
CA GLU A 286 -47.53 -1.54 -17.14
C GLU A 286 -48.90 -2.25 -17.25
N GLN A 287 -49.71 -1.93 -18.26
CA GLN A 287 -51.05 -2.52 -18.46
C GLN A 287 -51.04 -4.02 -18.81
N GLY A 288 -49.98 -4.55 -19.42
CA GLY A 288 -49.87 -5.96 -19.80
C GLY A 288 -49.37 -6.86 -18.66
N ALA A 289 -48.44 -6.34 -17.86
CA ALA A 289 -47.83 -7.05 -16.74
C ALA A 289 -48.84 -7.31 -15.61
N GLU A 290 -49.67 -6.31 -15.26
CA GLU A 290 -50.72 -6.47 -14.25
C GLU A 290 -51.75 -7.53 -14.65
N HIS A 291 -52.15 -7.55 -15.92
CA HIS A 291 -53.10 -8.55 -16.43
C HIS A 291 -52.51 -9.96 -16.35
N GLN A 292 -51.25 -10.14 -16.74
CA GLN A 292 -50.56 -11.42 -16.65
C GLN A 292 -50.34 -11.86 -15.19
N ALA A 293 -49.95 -10.95 -14.30
CA ALA A 293 -49.79 -11.21 -12.87
C ALA A 293 -51.11 -11.68 -12.24
N VAL A 294 -52.23 -11.03 -12.55
CA VAL A 294 -53.57 -11.46 -12.11
C VAL A 294 -53.93 -12.85 -12.64
N VAL A 295 -53.56 -13.18 -13.88
CA VAL A 295 -53.75 -14.52 -14.45
C VAL A 295 -52.92 -15.56 -13.69
N PHE A 296 -51.64 -15.29 -13.42
CA PHE A 296 -50.78 -16.19 -12.64
C PHE A 296 -51.30 -16.37 -11.20
N LEU A 297 -51.73 -15.30 -10.52
CA LEU A 297 -52.33 -15.37 -9.18
C LEU A 297 -53.58 -16.25 -9.14
N LYS A 298 -54.47 -16.12 -10.15
CA LYS A 298 -55.67 -16.96 -10.26
C LYS A 298 -55.34 -18.44 -10.43
N VAL A 299 -54.25 -18.75 -11.11
CA VAL A 299 -53.78 -20.13 -11.30
C VAL A 299 -53.17 -20.68 -10.01
N VAL A 300 -52.27 -19.93 -9.37
CA VAL A 300 -51.57 -20.35 -8.16
C VAL A 300 -52.52 -20.58 -6.98
N ARG A 301 -53.52 -19.71 -6.80
CA ARG A 301 -54.54 -19.85 -5.73
C ARG A 301 -55.38 -21.11 -5.86
N LYS A 302 -55.54 -21.67 -7.06
CA LYS A 302 -56.31 -22.90 -7.33
C LYS A 302 -55.54 -24.20 -7.07
N LEU A 303 -54.23 -24.13 -6.83
CA LEU A 303 -53.40 -25.31 -6.59
C LEU A 303 -53.48 -25.73 -5.12
N ASN A 304 -54.24 -26.79 -4.84
CA ASN A 304 -54.26 -27.44 -3.53
C ASN A 304 -52.96 -28.24 -3.34
N ASN A 305 -52.41 -28.32 -2.12
CA ASN A 305 -51.19 -29.09 -1.74
C ASN A 305 -49.79 -28.48 -2.02
N LEU A 306 -49.66 -27.24 -2.49
CA LEU A 306 -48.37 -26.52 -2.45
C LEU A 306 -48.10 -25.92 -1.06
N SER A 307 -46.84 -25.84 -0.63
CA SER A 307 -46.47 -25.27 0.67
C SER A 307 -46.90 -23.80 0.79
N THR A 308 -47.27 -23.39 2.00
CA THR A 308 -47.68 -22.00 2.28
C THR A 308 -46.57 -21.01 1.92
N GLY A 309 -45.32 -21.35 2.25
CA GLY A 309 -44.15 -20.53 1.90
C GLY A 309 -44.00 -20.33 0.38
N TYR A 310 -44.17 -21.39 -0.42
CA TYR A 310 -44.08 -21.29 -1.89
C TYR A 310 -45.18 -20.39 -2.48
N LYS A 311 -46.42 -20.50 -1.99
CA LYS A 311 -47.53 -19.64 -2.43
C LYS A 311 -47.31 -18.18 -2.05
N GLN A 312 -46.95 -17.92 -0.79
CA GLN A 312 -46.65 -16.57 -0.30
C GLN A 312 -45.50 -15.93 -1.07
N THR A 313 -44.50 -16.72 -1.46
CA THR A 313 -43.38 -16.27 -2.29
C THR A 313 -43.88 -15.74 -3.63
N ILE A 314 -44.70 -16.53 -4.35
CA ILE A 314 -45.24 -16.10 -5.64
C ILE A 314 -46.13 -14.86 -5.48
N GLU A 315 -46.97 -14.79 -4.44
CA GLU A 315 -47.80 -13.61 -4.17
C GLU A 315 -46.96 -12.35 -3.86
N LYS A 316 -45.86 -12.49 -3.11
CA LYS A 316 -44.90 -11.40 -2.84
C LYS A 316 -44.17 -10.94 -4.11
N MET A 317 -43.69 -11.88 -4.94
CA MET A 317 -43.04 -11.58 -6.22
C MET A 317 -43.99 -10.82 -7.16
N LEU A 318 -45.25 -11.26 -7.26
CA LEU A 318 -46.25 -10.65 -8.13
C LEU A 318 -46.81 -9.31 -7.60
N SER A 319 -46.74 -9.07 -6.28
CA SER A 319 -47.19 -7.81 -5.68
C SER A 319 -46.14 -6.71 -5.66
N ASN A 320 -44.88 -7.01 -6.00
CA ASN A 320 -43.75 -6.06 -6.06
C ASN A 320 -43.53 -5.23 -4.77
N ASN A 321 -44.01 -5.71 -3.62
CA ASN A 321 -44.09 -4.94 -2.38
C ASN A 321 -42.91 -5.15 -1.41
N GLN A 322 -41.98 -6.07 -1.71
CA GLN A 322 -40.81 -6.32 -0.86
C GLN A 322 -39.60 -5.57 -1.38
N SER A 323 -38.86 -4.87 -0.51
CA SER A 323 -37.68 -4.07 -0.87
C SER A 323 -36.63 -4.86 -1.66
N LEU A 324 -36.34 -6.09 -1.22
CA LEU A 324 -35.39 -7.03 -1.86
C LEU A 324 -35.76 -7.45 -3.28
N LEU A 325 -37.06 -7.45 -3.61
CA LEU A 325 -37.59 -7.93 -4.89
C LEU A 325 -38.22 -6.79 -5.70
N ARG A 326 -38.25 -5.57 -5.17
CA ARG A 326 -38.94 -4.45 -5.80
C ARG A 326 -38.19 -4.04 -7.06
N SER A 327 -38.81 -4.15 -8.23
CA SER A 327 -38.25 -3.67 -9.49
C SER A 327 -39.08 -2.49 -10.00
N ASP A 328 -38.47 -1.31 -10.11
CA ASP A 328 -39.10 -0.12 -10.70
C ASP A 328 -38.61 0.03 -12.16
N ASN A 329 -39.41 0.62 -13.06
CA ASN A 329 -39.02 0.78 -14.47
C ASN A 329 -37.74 1.62 -14.66
N ALA A 330 -37.40 2.50 -13.71
CA ALA A 330 -36.16 3.28 -13.67
C ALA A 330 -34.93 2.52 -13.11
N THR A 331 -35.07 1.24 -12.76
CA THR A 331 -33.98 0.44 -12.18
C THR A 331 -32.85 0.24 -13.22
N ILE A 332 -31.63 0.68 -12.92
CA ILE A 332 -30.44 0.49 -13.78
C ILE A 332 -30.16 -1.01 -13.98
N ASN A 333 -29.69 -1.41 -15.18
CA ASN A 333 -29.44 -2.80 -15.58
C ASN A 333 -28.61 -3.62 -14.56
N ASN A 334 -27.67 -2.98 -13.86
CA ASN A 334 -26.83 -3.64 -12.84
C ASN A 334 -27.65 -4.15 -11.64
N ASN A 335 -28.68 -3.39 -11.23
CA ASN A 335 -29.56 -3.77 -10.13
C ASN A 335 -30.56 -4.87 -10.57
N LEU A 336 -30.85 -5.01 -11.88
CA LEU A 336 -31.61 -6.15 -12.41
C LEU A 336 -30.83 -7.47 -12.32
N CYS A 337 -29.51 -7.45 -12.52
CA CYS A 337 -28.64 -8.63 -12.43
C CYS A 337 -28.66 -9.24 -11.02
N LEU A 338 -28.41 -8.42 -9.99
CA LEU A 338 -28.48 -8.85 -8.60
C LEU A 338 -29.88 -9.38 -8.23
N LYS A 339 -30.95 -8.67 -8.62
CA LYS A 339 -32.32 -9.10 -8.34
C LYS A 339 -32.67 -10.42 -9.00
N SER A 340 -32.28 -10.64 -10.25
CA SER A 340 -32.46 -11.93 -10.94
C SER A 340 -31.84 -13.09 -10.16
N VAL A 341 -30.64 -12.89 -9.62
CA VAL A 341 -29.97 -13.88 -8.78
C VAL A 341 -30.75 -14.13 -7.49
N ILE A 342 -31.18 -13.08 -6.78
CA ILE A 342 -32.01 -13.21 -5.56
C ILE A 342 -33.29 -13.99 -5.85
N TYR A 343 -33.98 -13.66 -6.95
CA TYR A 343 -35.17 -14.40 -7.38
C TYR A 343 -34.88 -15.88 -7.62
N HIS A 344 -33.76 -16.23 -8.27
CA HIS A 344 -33.40 -17.63 -8.51
C HIS A 344 -33.03 -18.34 -7.19
N ILE A 345 -32.31 -17.68 -6.27
CA ILE A 345 -32.01 -18.23 -4.93
C ILE A 345 -33.32 -18.60 -4.21
N ILE A 346 -34.29 -17.67 -4.21
CA ILE A 346 -35.59 -17.89 -3.59
C ILE A 346 -36.37 -18.98 -4.33
N ALA A 347 -36.38 -18.98 -5.66
CA ALA A 347 -37.09 -19.96 -6.49
C ALA A 347 -36.64 -21.39 -6.17
N LEU A 348 -35.33 -21.62 -6.06
CA LEU A 348 -34.74 -22.91 -5.71
C LEU A 348 -35.19 -23.36 -4.31
N HIS A 349 -34.95 -22.53 -3.29
CA HIS A 349 -35.15 -22.91 -1.90
C HIS A 349 -36.63 -22.96 -1.48
N ALA A 350 -37.50 -22.15 -2.10
CA ALA A 350 -38.94 -22.24 -1.93
C ALA A 350 -39.51 -23.54 -2.54
N SER A 351 -38.87 -24.09 -3.58
CA SER A 351 -39.37 -25.25 -4.34
C SER A 351 -39.01 -26.61 -3.74
N ILE A 352 -37.97 -26.67 -2.90
CA ILE A 352 -37.49 -27.89 -2.24
C ILE A 352 -38.04 -28.01 -0.81
N GLN A 353 -38.01 -29.22 -0.25
CA GLN A 353 -38.54 -29.44 1.10
C GLN A 353 -37.61 -28.83 2.17
N PRO A 354 -38.15 -28.32 3.29
CA PRO A 354 -37.36 -27.66 4.34
C PRO A 354 -36.22 -28.53 4.90
N ASP A 355 -36.44 -29.83 4.99
CA ASP A 355 -35.49 -30.77 5.60
C ASP A 355 -34.50 -31.35 4.56
N SER A 356 -34.54 -30.87 3.31
CA SER A 356 -33.66 -31.37 2.23
C SER A 356 -32.25 -30.80 2.29
N ASN A 357 -32.09 -29.53 2.70
CA ASN A 357 -30.78 -28.91 2.92
C ASN A 357 -30.89 -27.74 3.91
N PRO A 358 -29.78 -27.30 4.54
CA PRO A 358 -29.80 -26.23 5.54
C PRO A 358 -30.37 -24.89 5.03
N LEU A 359 -30.08 -24.52 3.79
CA LEU A 359 -30.54 -23.28 3.18
C LEU A 359 -32.07 -23.26 2.99
N ALA A 360 -32.68 -24.40 2.65
CA ALA A 360 -34.13 -24.55 2.60
C ALA A 360 -34.75 -24.39 4.00
N ALA A 361 -34.09 -24.89 5.04
CA ALA A 361 -34.54 -24.69 6.42
C ALA A 361 -34.52 -23.21 6.82
N TYR A 362 -33.50 -22.45 6.41
CA TYR A 362 -33.45 -21.00 6.65
C TYR A 362 -34.63 -20.26 6.00
N PHE A 363 -35.08 -20.72 4.83
CA PHE A 363 -36.24 -20.16 4.14
C PHE A 363 -37.58 -20.54 4.80
N HIS A 364 -37.78 -21.81 5.14
CA HIS A 364 -39.09 -22.32 5.55
C HIS A 364 -39.31 -22.38 7.08
N LYS A 365 -38.23 -22.48 7.87
CA LYS A 365 -38.29 -22.81 9.32
C LYS A 365 -37.25 -22.02 10.14
N ILE A 366 -37.05 -20.73 9.84
CA ILE A 366 -36.01 -19.87 10.46
C ILE A 366 -36.05 -19.87 12.01
N GLU A 367 -37.23 -19.97 12.60
CA GLU A 367 -37.45 -20.05 14.05
C GLU A 367 -36.80 -21.30 14.68
N THR A 368 -36.80 -22.43 13.97
CA THR A 368 -36.18 -23.68 14.43
C THR A 368 -34.67 -23.71 14.20
N CYS A 369 -34.15 -22.80 13.38
CA CYS A 369 -32.71 -22.70 13.07
C CYS A 369 -31.92 -21.98 14.15
N GLN A 370 -32.58 -21.35 15.14
CA GLN A 370 -31.89 -20.62 16.20
C GLN A 370 -30.90 -21.49 16.97
N ASP A 371 -31.17 -22.78 17.16
CA ASP A 371 -30.30 -23.69 17.91
C ASP A 371 -29.33 -24.49 17.02
N MET A 372 -29.22 -24.12 15.74
CA MET A 372 -28.29 -24.71 14.78
C MET A 372 -27.06 -23.82 14.57
N PHE A 373 -25.98 -24.39 14.08
CA PHE A 373 -24.80 -23.64 13.61
C PHE A 373 -25.09 -23.05 12.24
N ILE A 374 -25.09 -21.72 12.13
CA ILE A 374 -25.46 -21.03 10.89
C ILE A 374 -24.27 -20.95 9.94
N LEU A 375 -24.52 -21.27 8.67
CA LEU A 375 -23.54 -21.21 7.58
C LEU A 375 -23.00 -19.79 7.38
N ALA A 376 -21.73 -19.68 7.01
CA ALA A 376 -21.04 -18.43 6.70
C ALA A 376 -21.13 -17.34 7.80
N THR A 377 -21.37 -17.71 9.06
CA THR A 377 -21.30 -16.79 10.22
C THR A 377 -20.04 -17.07 11.03
N ALA A 378 -19.57 -16.16 11.89
CA ALA A 378 -18.45 -16.42 12.80
C ALA A 378 -18.72 -17.59 13.77
N SER A 379 -17.68 -18.10 14.45
CA SER A 379 -17.87 -19.21 15.40
C SER A 379 -18.46 -18.76 16.73
N ASN A 380 -18.14 -17.56 17.19
CA ASN A 380 -18.69 -16.93 18.40
C ASN A 380 -18.38 -15.41 18.41
N ASN A 381 -18.93 -14.67 19.38
CA ASN A 381 -18.69 -13.23 19.52
C ASN A 381 -17.20 -12.89 19.76
N ASP A 382 -16.45 -13.74 20.47
CA ASP A 382 -15.02 -13.53 20.72
C ASP A 382 -14.21 -13.58 19.41
N SER A 383 -14.55 -14.49 18.50
CA SER A 383 -13.91 -14.61 17.18
C SER A 383 -14.21 -13.42 16.27
N LEU A 384 -15.39 -12.79 16.40
CA LEU A 384 -15.69 -11.53 15.71
C LEU A 384 -14.83 -10.39 16.19
N ILE A 385 -14.66 -10.25 17.51
CA ILE A 385 -13.81 -9.20 18.10
C ILE A 385 -12.36 -9.40 17.67
N LEU A 386 -11.86 -10.64 17.70
CA LEU A 386 -10.49 -10.95 17.25
C LEU A 386 -10.29 -10.58 15.77
N ASN A 387 -11.22 -10.97 14.88
CA ASN A 387 -11.16 -10.60 13.47
C ASN A 387 -11.29 -9.08 13.23
N ALA A 388 -12.12 -8.39 14.01
CA ALA A 388 -12.30 -6.93 13.92
C ALA A 388 -11.09 -6.14 14.47
N VAL A 389 -10.32 -6.74 15.39
CA VAL A 389 -9.13 -6.12 16.00
C VAL A 389 -7.87 -6.41 15.17
N ASP A 390 -7.72 -7.61 14.60
CA ASP A 390 -6.66 -7.93 13.62
C ASP A 390 -6.74 -7.04 12.36
N THR A 391 -7.95 -6.60 12.00
CA THR A 391 -8.17 -5.72 10.84
C THR A 391 -7.89 -4.24 11.13
N ARG A 392 -7.83 -3.82 12.40
CA ARG A 392 -7.64 -2.41 12.80
C ARG A 392 -6.25 -2.11 13.41
N SER A 393 -5.49 -3.12 13.82
CA SER A 393 -4.28 -2.92 14.62
C SER A 393 -3.02 -3.37 13.86
N PHE A 394 -2.06 -2.45 13.68
CA PHE A 394 -0.73 -2.74 13.09
C PHE A 394 0.26 -3.38 14.09
N MET A 395 -0.22 -3.78 15.26
CA MET A 395 0.59 -4.17 16.41
C MET A 395 0.49 -5.68 16.68
N GLN A 396 1.56 -6.25 17.23
CA GLN A 396 1.54 -7.63 17.69
C GLN A 396 0.58 -7.71 18.90
N MET A 397 -0.59 -8.33 18.70
CA MET A 397 -1.62 -8.39 19.73
C MET A 397 -1.31 -9.55 20.68
N ILE A 398 -1.02 -9.23 21.95
CA ILE A 398 -0.70 -10.21 22.97
C ILE A 398 -1.90 -10.36 23.91
N GLN A 399 -2.38 -11.60 24.06
CA GLN A 399 -3.52 -11.93 24.91
C GLN A 399 -3.10 -12.20 26.35
N TYR A 400 -3.84 -11.63 27.29
CA TYR A 400 -3.67 -11.84 28.72
C TYR A 400 -4.98 -12.30 29.35
N ALA A 401 -4.88 -13.16 30.37
CA ALA A 401 -5.98 -13.48 31.27
C ALA A 401 -5.71 -12.91 32.66
N CYS A 402 -6.70 -12.22 33.22
CA CYS A 402 -6.71 -11.85 34.62
C CYS A 402 -6.97 -13.08 35.50
N ILE A 403 -6.55 -13.02 36.76
CA ILE A 403 -6.75 -14.08 37.76
C ILE A 403 -8.26 -14.28 38.03
N CYS A 404 -9.08 -13.26 37.80
CA CYS A 404 -10.55 -13.36 37.86
C CYS A 404 -11.19 -14.01 36.62
N GLY A 405 -10.40 -14.45 35.64
CA GLY A 405 -10.87 -15.04 34.38
C GLY A 405 -11.18 -14.03 33.27
N TYR A 406 -11.12 -12.72 33.54
CA TYR A 406 -11.32 -11.68 32.53
C TYR A 406 -10.17 -11.66 31.52
N ARG A 407 -10.48 -11.84 30.23
CA ARG A 407 -9.49 -11.82 29.14
C ARG A 407 -9.44 -10.43 28.52
N TYR A 408 -8.25 -9.95 28.21
CA TYR A 408 -8.04 -8.66 27.56
C TYR A 408 -6.87 -8.74 26.57
N ILE A 409 -6.93 -7.90 25.55
CA ILE A 409 -5.98 -7.87 24.44
C ILE A 409 -5.20 -6.56 24.53
N ILE A 410 -3.88 -6.63 24.49
CA ILE A 410 -3.00 -5.45 24.44
C ILE A 410 -2.29 -5.43 23.09
N ALA A 411 -2.32 -4.27 22.44
CA ALA A 411 -1.49 -3.97 21.29
C ALA A 411 -0.06 -3.68 21.77
N SER A 412 0.90 -4.56 21.46
CA SER A 412 2.27 -4.48 21.97
C SER A 412 3.23 -3.86 20.94
N TYR A 413 4.08 -2.93 21.41
CA TYR A 413 5.31 -2.53 20.72
C TYR A 413 6.41 -3.55 21.00
N VAL A 414 7.30 -3.79 20.03
CA VAL A 414 8.53 -4.56 20.24
C VAL A 414 9.34 -3.88 21.35
N GLY A 415 9.38 -4.50 22.53
CA GLY A 415 10.11 -3.99 23.70
C GLY A 415 9.35 -4.02 25.04
N ASN A 416 8.01 -4.09 25.04
CA ASN A 416 7.23 -4.14 26.28
C ASN A 416 6.80 -5.58 26.64
N GLN A 417 7.68 -6.31 27.35
CA GLN A 417 7.25 -7.49 28.12
C GLN A 417 6.73 -7.06 29.48
N ARG A 418 5.44 -7.30 29.76
CA ARG A 418 4.94 -7.29 31.14
C ARG A 418 5.59 -8.45 31.90
N LEU A 419 6.41 -8.14 32.90
CA LEU A 419 7.11 -9.10 33.75
C LEU A 419 6.15 -9.96 34.61
N ASP A 420 4.88 -9.55 34.73
CA ASP A 420 4.03 -9.98 35.84
C ASP A 420 3.16 -11.21 35.52
N LYS A 421 2.95 -11.60 34.25
CA LYS A 421 2.08 -12.74 33.88
C LYS A 421 2.47 -13.42 32.57
N PRO A 422 2.36 -14.77 32.47
CA PRO A 422 2.68 -15.49 31.25
C PRO A 422 1.68 -15.16 30.13
N GLN A 423 2.23 -14.95 28.93
CA GLN A 423 1.50 -14.83 27.69
C GLN A 423 0.69 -16.11 27.40
N ILE A 424 -0.54 -15.96 26.89
CA ILE A 424 -1.30 -17.10 26.37
C ILE A 424 -0.71 -17.44 24.99
N ILE A 425 0.07 -18.53 24.91
CA ILE A 425 0.76 -18.98 23.68
C ILE A 425 -0.10 -19.98 22.88
N GLU A 426 -1.10 -20.61 23.49
CA GLU A 426 -1.94 -21.59 22.80
C GLU A 426 -3.13 -20.94 22.06
N PRO A 427 -3.41 -21.33 20.80
CA PRO A 427 -4.62 -20.89 20.10
C PRO A 427 -5.84 -21.42 20.86
N VAL A 428 -6.64 -20.49 21.39
CA VAL A 428 -7.87 -20.83 22.10
C VAL A 428 -8.78 -21.59 21.13
N LYS A 429 -9.00 -22.89 21.39
CA LYS A 429 -10.05 -23.67 20.70
C LYS A 429 -11.38 -22.95 20.92
N SER A 430 -11.92 -22.31 19.88
CA SER A 430 -13.17 -21.56 19.98
C SER A 430 -14.29 -22.53 20.36
N LYS A 431 -14.96 -22.31 21.50
CA LYS A 431 -16.25 -22.95 21.77
C LYS A 431 -17.27 -22.24 20.88
N GLY A 432 -17.64 -22.83 19.76
CA GLY A 432 -18.61 -22.24 18.84
C GLY A 432 -19.99 -22.16 19.49
N GLN A 433 -20.73 -21.11 19.13
CA GLN A 433 -22.07 -20.84 19.63
C GLN A 433 -23.11 -21.16 18.56
N PRO A 434 -24.21 -21.87 18.89
CA PRO A 434 -25.33 -22.04 17.98
C PRO A 434 -26.16 -20.75 17.88
N GLY A 435 -26.80 -20.56 16.73
CA GLY A 435 -27.53 -19.36 16.36
C GLY A 435 -26.75 -18.43 15.44
N TYR A 436 -27.46 -17.44 14.91
CA TYR A 436 -26.85 -16.43 14.04
C TYR A 436 -25.94 -15.51 14.87
N ILE A 437 -24.69 -15.39 14.42
CA ILE A 437 -23.72 -14.46 15.00
C ILE A 437 -23.68 -13.23 14.10
N GLY A 438 -24.27 -12.12 14.56
CA GLY A 438 -24.37 -10.91 13.75
C GLY A 438 -23.04 -10.16 13.65
N GLU A 439 -22.71 -9.77 12.43
CA GLU A 439 -21.49 -9.03 12.10
C GLU A 439 -21.81 -7.68 11.45
N GLN A 440 -20.84 -6.76 11.46
CA GLN A 440 -20.94 -5.51 10.71
C GLN A 440 -20.53 -5.75 9.26
N VAL A 441 -21.07 -4.93 8.36
CA VAL A 441 -20.68 -4.93 6.94
C VAL A 441 -19.18 -4.69 6.83
N ASN A 442 -18.48 -5.58 6.13
CA ASN A 442 -17.03 -5.53 5.96
C ASN A 442 -16.68 -5.47 4.47
N ASN A 443 -16.07 -4.36 4.06
CA ASN A 443 -15.73 -4.07 2.67
C ASN A 443 -14.35 -4.62 2.26
N MET A 444 -13.61 -5.24 3.19
CA MET A 444 -12.28 -5.80 2.92
C MET A 444 -12.37 -7.02 1.99
N ILE A 445 -11.55 -7.00 0.93
CA ILE A 445 -11.49 -8.05 -0.10
C ILE A 445 -11.07 -9.40 0.48
N ASN A 446 -10.22 -9.42 1.51
CA ASN A 446 -9.69 -10.65 2.13
C ASN A 446 -10.51 -11.16 3.32
N HIS A 447 -11.58 -10.46 3.71
CA HIS A 447 -12.38 -10.88 4.86
C HIS A 447 -13.13 -12.19 4.58
N SER A 448 -12.98 -13.15 5.49
CA SER A 448 -13.72 -14.40 5.52
C SER A 448 -13.88 -14.90 6.96
N VAL A 449 -14.64 -15.99 7.13
CA VAL A 449 -14.83 -16.66 8.42
C VAL A 449 -14.12 -18.00 8.45
N ARG A 450 -13.50 -18.32 9.60
CA ARG A 450 -12.72 -19.55 9.83
C ARG A 450 -11.67 -19.75 8.73
N SER A 451 -11.70 -20.90 8.05
CA SER A 451 -10.80 -21.28 6.96
C SER A 451 -11.50 -21.26 5.60
N MET A 452 -12.68 -20.63 5.50
CA MET A 452 -13.41 -20.58 4.24
C MET A 452 -12.72 -19.61 3.26
N PRO A 453 -12.51 -20.01 1.99
CA PRO A 453 -12.01 -19.09 0.96
C PRO A 453 -12.93 -17.88 0.81
N THR A 454 -12.37 -16.71 0.57
CA THR A 454 -13.14 -15.46 0.58
C THR A 454 -14.27 -15.44 -0.45
N SER A 455 -14.05 -15.95 -1.67
CA SER A 455 -15.12 -16.06 -2.68
C SER A 455 -16.25 -16.98 -2.23
N SER A 456 -15.94 -18.11 -1.59
CA SER A 456 -16.93 -19.05 -1.07
C SER A 456 -17.74 -18.45 0.06
N TYR A 457 -17.07 -17.75 0.98
CA TYR A 457 -17.73 -17.03 2.06
C TYR A 457 -18.70 -16.00 1.50
N ARG A 458 -18.25 -15.10 0.63
CA ARG A 458 -19.11 -14.05 0.06
C ARG A 458 -20.30 -14.61 -0.72
N ILE A 459 -20.10 -15.67 -1.52
CA ILE A 459 -21.20 -16.33 -2.25
C ILE A 459 -22.21 -16.96 -1.30
N LEU A 460 -21.75 -17.72 -0.30
CA LEU A 460 -22.64 -18.40 0.64
C LEU A 460 -23.33 -17.40 1.58
N HIS A 461 -22.60 -16.39 2.03
CA HIS A 461 -23.09 -15.31 2.89
C HIS A 461 -24.20 -14.50 2.19
N LEU A 462 -24.02 -14.18 0.90
CA LEU A 462 -25.06 -13.55 0.08
C LEU A 462 -26.31 -14.44 -0.03
N ILE A 463 -26.15 -15.74 -0.29
CA ILE A 463 -27.28 -16.69 -0.35
C ILE A 463 -28.02 -16.75 0.99
N VAL A 464 -27.30 -16.83 2.11
CA VAL A 464 -27.87 -16.84 3.46
C VAL A 464 -28.69 -15.57 3.72
N HIS A 465 -28.14 -14.38 3.44
CA HIS A 465 -28.84 -13.12 3.65
C HIS A 465 -30.03 -12.91 2.71
N ALA A 466 -29.95 -13.38 1.46
CA ALA A 466 -31.08 -13.35 0.53
C ALA A 466 -32.28 -14.18 1.04
N LEU A 467 -32.00 -15.35 1.62
CA LEU A 467 -33.03 -16.23 2.18
C LEU A 467 -33.64 -15.66 3.46
N ILE A 468 -32.82 -15.15 4.38
CA ILE A 468 -33.28 -14.50 5.62
C ILE A 468 -34.12 -13.25 5.30
N GLY A 469 -33.61 -12.40 4.40
CA GLY A 469 -34.25 -11.14 4.04
C GLY A 469 -35.64 -11.29 3.43
N THR A 470 -35.96 -12.43 2.80
CA THR A 470 -37.28 -12.68 2.20
C THR A 470 -38.44 -12.58 3.22
N TYR A 471 -38.15 -12.80 4.50
CA TYR A 471 -39.10 -12.68 5.61
C TYR A 471 -38.68 -11.63 6.63
N ALA A 472 -37.96 -10.56 6.21
CA ALA A 472 -37.45 -9.52 7.11
C ALA A 472 -38.51 -8.88 8.02
N HIS A 473 -39.75 -8.72 7.55
CA HIS A 473 -40.85 -8.17 8.37
C HIS A 473 -41.41 -9.14 9.42
N SER A 474 -40.94 -10.39 9.47
CA SER A 474 -41.38 -11.37 10.46
C SER A 474 -40.66 -11.14 11.81
N PRO A 475 -41.38 -11.09 12.94
CA PRO A 475 -40.75 -11.02 14.27
C PRO A 475 -39.78 -12.17 14.54
N ALA A 476 -40.01 -13.34 13.93
CA ALA A 476 -39.12 -14.49 14.05
C ALA A 476 -37.75 -14.24 13.42
N THR A 477 -37.69 -13.49 12.31
CA THR A 477 -36.46 -13.12 11.61
C THR A 477 -35.63 -12.13 12.43
N LEU A 478 -36.28 -11.10 12.97
CA LEU A 478 -35.62 -10.15 13.87
C LEU A 478 -35.06 -10.87 15.10
N THR A 479 -35.84 -11.77 15.70
CA THR A 479 -35.38 -12.58 16.85
C THR A 479 -34.19 -13.47 16.48
N PHE A 480 -34.21 -14.07 15.29
CA PHE A 480 -33.11 -14.89 14.78
C PHE A 480 -31.82 -14.08 14.61
N LEU A 481 -31.88 -12.93 13.95
CA LEU A 481 -30.72 -12.04 13.75
C LEU A 481 -30.20 -11.44 15.06
N CYS A 482 -31.11 -11.09 15.98
CA CYS A 482 -30.74 -10.48 17.26
C CYS A 482 -30.24 -11.47 18.31
N LYS A 483 -30.24 -12.79 18.04
CA LYS A 483 -29.86 -13.83 19.03
C LYS A 483 -28.53 -13.54 19.72
N HIS A 484 -27.54 -13.07 18.94
CA HIS A 484 -26.21 -12.67 19.45
C HIS A 484 -25.79 -11.25 19.04
N ASN A 485 -26.69 -10.45 18.46
CA ASN A 485 -26.44 -9.06 18.07
C ASN A 485 -27.60 -8.14 18.46
N GLN A 486 -27.46 -7.41 19.56
CA GLN A 486 -28.53 -6.57 20.13
C GLN A 486 -28.75 -5.23 19.39
N THR A 487 -27.94 -4.91 18.38
CA THR A 487 -27.97 -3.60 17.71
C THR A 487 -28.84 -3.54 16.46
N ILE A 488 -29.37 -4.68 16.01
CA ILE A 488 -30.17 -4.77 14.78
C ILE A 488 -31.62 -4.36 15.09
N ASN A 489 -32.07 -3.27 14.47
CA ASN A 489 -33.46 -2.79 14.57
C ASN A 489 -34.26 -3.01 13.28
N ASP A 490 -33.57 -3.14 12.14
CA ASP A 490 -34.16 -3.32 10.83
C ASP A 490 -33.53 -4.54 10.14
N SER A 491 -34.27 -5.65 10.07
CA SER A 491 -33.81 -6.87 9.42
C SER A 491 -33.70 -6.74 7.90
N GLU A 492 -34.51 -5.87 7.29
CA GLU A 492 -34.56 -5.70 5.83
C GLU A 492 -33.33 -4.95 5.35
N GLN A 493 -33.06 -3.80 5.97
CA GLN A 493 -31.87 -3.00 5.68
C GLN A 493 -30.60 -3.79 5.98
N TYR A 494 -30.54 -4.49 7.11
CA TYR A 494 -29.38 -5.29 7.48
C TYR A 494 -29.05 -6.36 6.44
N CYS A 495 -30.03 -7.14 5.98
CA CYS A 495 -29.80 -8.13 4.92
C CYS A 495 -29.41 -7.49 3.58
N LEU A 496 -30.02 -6.36 3.21
CA LEU A 496 -29.71 -5.63 1.98
C LEU A 496 -28.28 -5.11 1.96
N ASP A 497 -27.82 -4.51 3.06
CA ASP A 497 -26.46 -3.96 3.16
C ASP A 497 -25.41 -5.06 3.00
N HIS A 498 -25.63 -6.22 3.62
CA HIS A 498 -24.74 -7.37 3.45
C HIS A 498 -24.76 -7.92 2.01
N ILE A 499 -25.94 -8.06 1.39
CA ILE A 499 -26.06 -8.56 0.00
C ILE A 499 -25.35 -7.62 -0.99
N ILE A 500 -25.57 -6.31 -0.87
CA ILE A 500 -24.95 -5.31 -1.76
C ILE A 500 -23.44 -5.29 -1.55
N ASN A 501 -22.99 -5.36 -0.31
CA ASN A 501 -21.55 -5.41 0.00
C ASN A 501 -20.91 -6.68 -0.56
N ASP A 502 -21.49 -7.86 -0.33
CA ASP A 502 -20.94 -9.10 -0.84
C ASP A 502 -20.90 -9.15 -2.35
N TRP A 503 -21.94 -8.63 -3.03
CA TRP A 503 -21.96 -8.49 -4.48
C TRP A 503 -20.83 -7.58 -4.99
N THR A 504 -20.65 -6.43 -4.34
CA THR A 504 -19.62 -5.44 -4.70
C THR A 504 -18.21 -6.00 -4.49
N VAL A 505 -17.96 -6.63 -3.34
CA VAL A 505 -16.68 -7.25 -3.02
C VAL A 505 -16.41 -8.46 -3.92
N LEU A 506 -17.42 -9.28 -4.26
CA LEU A 506 -17.27 -10.39 -5.21
C LEU A 506 -16.84 -9.93 -6.60
N ARG A 507 -17.37 -8.80 -7.09
CA ARG A 507 -16.92 -8.21 -8.35
C ARG A 507 -15.44 -7.84 -8.33
N GLN A 508 -14.95 -7.35 -7.19
CA GLN A 508 -13.54 -7.03 -7.01
C GLN A 508 -12.68 -8.30 -6.91
N ILE A 509 -13.11 -9.30 -6.11
CA ILE A 509 -12.40 -10.59 -5.95
C ILE A 509 -12.28 -11.32 -7.30
N LEU A 510 -13.37 -11.36 -8.06
CA LEU A 510 -13.46 -12.15 -9.29
C LEU A 510 -13.08 -11.35 -10.54
N TYR A 511 -12.96 -10.02 -10.45
CA TYR A 511 -12.73 -9.09 -11.56
C TYR A 511 -13.70 -9.35 -12.73
N CYS A 512 -14.99 -9.06 -12.49
CA CYS A 512 -16.07 -9.29 -13.46
C CYS A 512 -17.18 -8.23 -13.40
N SER A 513 -17.99 -8.16 -14.46
CA SER A 513 -19.16 -7.28 -14.53
C SER A 513 -20.34 -7.81 -13.70
N ASP A 514 -21.38 -6.99 -13.48
CA ASP A 514 -22.61 -7.45 -12.81
C ASP A 514 -23.30 -8.59 -13.59
N GLU A 515 -23.28 -8.52 -14.93
CA GLU A 515 -23.87 -9.55 -15.79
C GLU A 515 -23.10 -10.88 -15.69
N ASP A 516 -21.77 -10.80 -15.70
CA ASP A 516 -20.87 -11.95 -15.55
C ASP A 516 -21.02 -12.63 -14.19
N LEU A 517 -21.11 -11.83 -13.12
CA LEU A 517 -21.36 -12.34 -11.78
C LEU A 517 -22.74 -13.01 -11.69
N ALA A 518 -23.76 -12.41 -12.30
CA ALA A 518 -25.10 -13.02 -12.37
C ALA A 518 -25.08 -14.37 -13.09
N LEU A 519 -24.39 -14.48 -14.23
CA LEU A 519 -24.25 -15.76 -14.93
C LEU A 519 -23.53 -16.82 -14.11
N LEU A 520 -22.48 -16.42 -13.37
CA LEU A 520 -21.79 -17.32 -12.46
C LEU A 520 -22.72 -17.84 -11.36
N PHE A 521 -23.50 -16.96 -10.73
CA PHE A 521 -24.50 -17.35 -9.72
C PHE A 521 -25.60 -18.23 -10.32
N HIS A 522 -26.12 -17.92 -11.50
CA HIS A 522 -27.14 -18.74 -12.15
C HIS A 522 -26.59 -20.12 -12.56
N SER A 523 -25.33 -20.19 -12.98
CA SER A 523 -24.65 -21.47 -13.21
C SER A 523 -24.56 -22.29 -11.92
N LEU A 524 -24.17 -21.66 -10.81
CA LEU A 524 -24.12 -22.28 -9.48
C LEU A 524 -25.48 -22.82 -9.03
N LEU A 525 -26.53 -22.00 -9.13
CA LEU A 525 -27.89 -22.38 -8.73
C LEU A 525 -28.47 -23.48 -9.62
N THR A 526 -28.12 -23.46 -10.91
CA THR A 526 -28.51 -24.55 -11.82
C THR A 526 -27.80 -25.85 -11.45
N GLU A 527 -26.51 -25.80 -11.11
CA GLU A 527 -25.78 -26.98 -10.66
C GLU A 527 -26.36 -27.52 -9.33
N MET A 528 -26.71 -26.65 -8.38
CA MET A 528 -27.41 -27.04 -7.16
C MET A 528 -28.80 -27.63 -7.43
N THR A 529 -29.46 -27.26 -8.54
CA THR A 529 -30.76 -27.82 -8.94
C THR A 529 -30.62 -29.20 -9.59
N LEU A 530 -29.55 -29.39 -10.38
CA LEU A 530 -29.26 -30.65 -11.07
C LEU A 530 -28.66 -31.68 -10.11
N SER A 531 -27.78 -31.22 -9.22
CA SER A 531 -27.00 -31.97 -8.25
C SER A 531 -27.23 -31.35 -6.84
N PRO A 532 -28.31 -31.72 -6.12
CA PRO A 532 -28.64 -31.08 -4.84
C PRO A 532 -27.57 -31.28 -3.75
N PRO A 533 -27.33 -30.26 -2.91
CA PRO A 533 -26.39 -30.39 -1.79
C PRO A 533 -26.86 -31.43 -0.77
N PRO A 534 -25.94 -32.03 -0.01
CA PRO A 534 -26.26 -33.10 0.93
C PRO A 534 -27.18 -32.62 2.06
N MET A 535 -28.05 -33.54 2.48
CA MET A 535 -28.96 -33.34 3.60
C MET A 535 -28.16 -33.36 4.91
N SER A 536 -28.22 -32.26 5.67
CA SER A 536 -27.56 -32.16 6.97
C SER A 536 -28.34 -31.25 7.91
N MET A 537 -28.49 -31.66 9.17
CA MET A 537 -28.95 -30.79 10.25
C MET A 537 -27.71 -30.30 10.99
N LEU A 538 -27.35 -29.02 10.83
CA LEU A 538 -26.10 -28.43 11.32
C LEU A 538 -26.11 -28.23 12.85
N LYS A 539 -26.13 -29.32 13.62
CA LYS A 539 -26.23 -29.29 15.09
C LYS A 539 -24.88 -29.16 15.78
N THR A 540 -23.79 -29.41 15.07
CA THR A 540 -22.42 -29.30 15.57
C THR A 540 -21.57 -28.41 14.67
N MET A 541 -20.47 -27.87 15.23
CA MET A 541 -19.49 -27.08 14.46
C MET A 541 -18.88 -27.89 13.30
N ALA A 542 -18.56 -29.16 13.55
CA ALA A 542 -17.93 -30.04 12.56
C ALA A 542 -18.87 -30.33 11.38
N GLU A 543 -20.17 -30.54 11.63
CA GLU A 543 -21.15 -30.73 10.56
C GLU A 543 -21.31 -29.47 9.69
N ARG A 544 -21.27 -28.27 10.31
CA ARG A 544 -21.27 -27.01 9.57
C ARG A 544 -20.03 -26.89 8.69
N GLU A 545 -18.85 -27.10 9.27
CA GLU A 545 -17.57 -26.97 8.56
C GLU A 545 -17.44 -27.98 7.41
N ASP A 546 -17.85 -29.22 7.61
CA ASP A 546 -17.88 -30.24 6.55
C ASP A 546 -18.83 -29.85 5.41
N TRP A 547 -20.03 -29.36 5.74
CA TRP A 547 -20.98 -28.88 4.73
C TRP A 547 -20.41 -27.69 3.94
N GLU A 548 -19.77 -26.74 4.62
CA GLU A 548 -19.12 -25.57 4.04
C GLU A 548 -17.96 -25.94 3.09
N ILE A 549 -17.16 -26.95 3.48
CA ILE A 549 -16.09 -27.50 2.65
C ILE A 549 -16.67 -28.17 1.39
N GLN A 550 -17.69 -29.00 1.54
CA GLN A 550 -18.33 -29.68 0.40
C GLN A 550 -19.00 -28.67 -0.55
N PHE A 551 -19.68 -27.64 -0.01
CA PHE A 551 -20.24 -26.57 -0.82
C PHE A 551 -19.17 -25.85 -1.63
N THR A 552 -18.05 -25.52 -0.98
CA THR A 552 -16.90 -24.87 -1.61
C THR A 552 -16.29 -25.72 -2.71
N GLN A 553 -16.03 -27.00 -2.46
CA GLN A 553 -15.35 -27.90 -3.40
C GLN A 553 -16.22 -28.29 -4.60
N ASN A 554 -17.51 -28.55 -4.36
CA ASN A 554 -18.39 -29.10 -5.39
C ASN A 554 -19.08 -28.04 -6.26
N TYR A 555 -19.37 -26.85 -5.71
CA TYR A 555 -20.14 -25.82 -6.42
C TYR A 555 -19.34 -24.55 -6.69
N VAL A 556 -18.60 -24.02 -5.71
CA VAL A 556 -17.94 -22.71 -5.88
C VAL A 556 -16.63 -22.85 -6.65
N PHE A 557 -15.70 -23.68 -6.18
CA PHE A 557 -14.35 -23.79 -6.73
C PHE A 557 -14.32 -24.09 -8.25
N PRO A 558 -15.14 -25.01 -8.78
CA PRO A 558 -15.17 -25.29 -10.22
C PRO A 558 -15.55 -24.07 -11.06
N LEU A 559 -16.40 -23.19 -10.53
CA LEU A 559 -16.93 -22.02 -11.24
C LEU A 559 -15.98 -20.82 -11.17
N VAL A 560 -15.36 -20.58 -10.02
CA VAL A 560 -14.49 -19.40 -9.81
C VAL A 560 -13.05 -19.62 -10.28
N LYS A 561 -12.63 -20.88 -10.50
CA LYS A 561 -11.27 -21.19 -10.98
C LYS A 561 -10.94 -20.51 -12.31
N ASN A 562 -11.90 -20.45 -13.24
CA ASN A 562 -11.79 -19.70 -14.49
C ASN A 562 -13.14 -19.07 -14.84
N VAL A 563 -13.38 -17.87 -14.30
CA VAL A 563 -14.66 -17.15 -14.43
C VAL A 563 -15.05 -16.91 -15.91
N PRO A 564 -14.18 -16.37 -16.79
CA PRO A 564 -14.54 -16.17 -18.21
C PRO A 564 -14.95 -17.47 -18.91
N LYS A 565 -14.21 -18.57 -18.67
CA LYS A 565 -14.54 -19.89 -19.25
C LYS A 565 -15.85 -20.45 -18.72
N THR A 566 -16.11 -20.31 -17.41
CA THR A 566 -17.37 -20.73 -16.80
C THR A 566 -18.55 -19.99 -17.42
N ILE A 567 -18.44 -18.66 -17.56
CA ILE A 567 -19.48 -17.81 -18.15
C ILE A 567 -19.74 -18.21 -19.60
N MET A 568 -18.69 -18.35 -20.40
CA MET A 568 -18.81 -18.74 -21.81
C MET A 568 -19.47 -20.11 -21.96
N SER A 569 -19.02 -21.09 -21.16
CA SER A 569 -19.58 -22.45 -21.19
C SER A 569 -21.06 -22.47 -20.79
N PHE A 570 -21.43 -21.67 -19.79
CA PHE A 570 -22.82 -21.57 -19.35
C PHE A 570 -23.70 -20.86 -20.39
N ARG A 571 -23.23 -19.77 -21.01
CA ARG A 571 -23.93 -19.09 -22.12
C ARG A 571 -24.19 -20.04 -23.29
N MET A 572 -23.14 -20.71 -23.79
CA MET A 572 -23.28 -21.70 -24.86
C MET A 572 -24.30 -22.80 -24.51
N ALA A 573 -24.36 -23.22 -23.24
CA ALA A 573 -25.34 -24.19 -22.78
C ALA A 573 -26.77 -23.63 -22.72
N LEU A 574 -26.95 -22.35 -22.39
CA LEU A 574 -28.25 -21.66 -22.45
C LEU A 574 -28.73 -21.51 -23.88
N ASP A 575 -27.85 -21.11 -24.78
CA ASP A 575 -28.17 -20.91 -26.20
C ASP A 575 -28.56 -22.22 -26.87
N ALA A 576 -27.80 -23.30 -26.62
CA ALA A 576 -28.13 -24.64 -27.09
C ALA A 576 -29.45 -25.19 -26.53
N ALA A 577 -29.89 -24.72 -25.37
CA ALA A 577 -31.16 -25.12 -24.75
C ALA A 577 -32.37 -24.28 -25.20
N SER A 578 -32.13 -23.13 -25.84
CA SER A 578 -33.19 -22.29 -26.39
C SER A 578 -33.86 -22.99 -27.61
N THR A 579 -35.19 -23.01 -27.65
CA THR A 579 -35.96 -23.82 -28.63
C THR A 579 -36.21 -23.13 -29.97
N ASP A 580 -35.60 -21.98 -30.26
CA ASP A 580 -35.74 -21.32 -31.57
C ASP A 580 -34.84 -22.02 -32.61
N GLN A 581 -35.35 -23.10 -33.20
CA GLN A 581 -34.78 -23.87 -34.31
C GLN A 581 -34.78 -23.10 -35.66
N ASP A 582 -34.61 -21.78 -35.65
CA ASP A 582 -34.25 -21.07 -36.89
C ASP A 582 -32.72 -21.03 -36.99
N ASN A 583 -32.20 -21.91 -37.85
CA ASN A 583 -30.79 -22.19 -38.18
C ASN A 583 -29.93 -20.98 -38.65
N ASN A 584 -30.36 -19.74 -38.42
CA ASN A 584 -29.55 -18.56 -38.71
C ASN A 584 -28.83 -18.13 -37.44
N SER A 585 -27.50 -18.19 -37.45
CA SER A 585 -26.65 -17.62 -36.40
C SER A 585 -27.11 -16.20 -36.09
N ASN A 586 -27.62 -15.97 -34.88
CA ASN A 586 -28.15 -14.69 -34.48
C ASN A 586 -26.99 -13.70 -34.31
N ILE A 587 -27.20 -12.43 -34.65
CA ILE A 587 -26.20 -11.36 -34.44
C ILE A 587 -25.77 -11.28 -32.97
N ILE A 588 -26.66 -11.61 -32.04
CA ILE A 588 -26.40 -11.66 -30.61
C ILE A 588 -25.29 -12.68 -30.30
N ASP A 589 -25.37 -13.88 -30.87
CA ASP A 589 -24.38 -14.94 -30.67
C ASP A 589 -23.02 -14.55 -31.27
N GLU A 590 -23.03 -13.80 -32.38
CA GLU A 590 -21.80 -13.25 -32.94
C GLU A 590 -21.18 -12.19 -32.03
N ILE A 591 -21.97 -11.28 -31.48
CA ILE A 591 -21.50 -10.24 -30.54
C ILE A 591 -20.90 -10.88 -29.29
N ASP A 592 -21.64 -11.79 -28.64
CA ASP A 592 -21.26 -12.45 -27.39
C ASP A 592 -20.23 -13.60 -27.61
N GLN A 593 -19.90 -13.91 -28.86
CA GLN A 593 -18.91 -14.94 -29.26
C GLN A 593 -19.33 -16.38 -28.90
N ALA A 594 -20.62 -16.66 -28.93
CA ALA A 594 -21.23 -17.96 -28.59
C ALA A 594 -21.58 -18.84 -29.82
N ILE A 595 -21.24 -18.41 -31.03
CA ILE A 595 -21.57 -19.13 -32.29
C ILE A 595 -20.97 -20.56 -32.32
N VAL A 596 -21.73 -21.53 -32.84
CA VAL A 596 -21.20 -22.82 -33.29
C VAL A 596 -20.35 -22.64 -34.56
N ILE A 597 -19.03 -22.73 -34.43
CA ILE A 597 -18.09 -22.38 -35.49
C ILE A 597 -17.76 -23.59 -36.38
N ASN A 598 -18.12 -23.51 -37.67
CA ASN A 598 -17.66 -24.45 -38.70
C ASN A 598 -16.33 -24.00 -39.36
N ASN A 599 -15.65 -24.89 -40.08
CA ASN A 599 -14.33 -24.59 -40.68
C ASN A 599 -14.35 -23.47 -41.73
N GLU A 600 -15.46 -23.32 -42.46
CA GLU A 600 -15.63 -22.27 -43.46
C GLU A 600 -15.72 -20.88 -42.80
N CYS A 601 -16.47 -20.76 -41.71
CA CYS A 601 -16.55 -19.55 -40.88
C CYS A 601 -15.19 -19.21 -40.26
N ARG A 602 -14.40 -20.21 -39.82
CA ARG A 602 -13.05 -19.98 -39.27
C ARG A 602 -12.13 -19.28 -40.25
N LEU A 603 -12.07 -19.77 -41.49
CA LEU A 603 -11.15 -19.27 -42.49
C LEU A 603 -11.62 -17.97 -43.14
N SER A 604 -12.93 -17.78 -43.29
CA SER A 604 -13.50 -16.58 -43.94
C SER A 604 -13.67 -15.39 -43.00
N LYS A 605 -14.16 -15.61 -41.76
CA LYS A 605 -14.46 -14.54 -40.80
C LYS A 605 -13.35 -14.31 -39.77
N LEU A 606 -12.39 -15.23 -39.63
CA LEU A 606 -11.27 -15.18 -38.69
C LEU A 606 -11.69 -14.81 -37.23
N PRO A 607 -12.70 -15.47 -36.65
CA PRO A 607 -13.27 -15.08 -35.35
C PRO A 607 -12.26 -15.08 -34.20
N ARG A 608 -11.17 -15.86 -34.33
CA ARG A 608 -10.06 -15.90 -33.37
C ARG A 608 -9.30 -14.57 -33.28
N LEU A 609 -9.04 -13.92 -34.42
CA LEU A 609 -8.32 -12.63 -34.46
C LEU A 609 -9.21 -11.48 -34.00
N TRP A 610 -10.51 -11.56 -34.32
CA TRP A 610 -11.52 -10.59 -33.92
C TRP A 610 -12.03 -10.79 -32.50
N ARG A 611 -11.54 -11.79 -31.76
CA ARG A 611 -12.00 -12.00 -30.38
C ARG A 611 -11.68 -10.77 -29.52
N LYS A 612 -12.56 -10.52 -28.57
CA LYS A 612 -12.40 -9.44 -27.60
C LYS A 612 -11.21 -9.71 -26.68
N ILE A 613 -10.40 -8.69 -26.44
CA ILE A 613 -9.32 -8.71 -25.46
C ILE A 613 -9.41 -7.46 -24.57
N ASP A 614 -9.00 -7.58 -23.31
CA ASP A 614 -8.98 -6.47 -22.36
C ASP A 614 -7.55 -6.06 -22.00
N ILE A 615 -7.41 -4.90 -21.38
CA ILE A 615 -6.16 -4.40 -20.80
C ILE A 615 -5.84 -5.23 -19.55
N VAL A 616 -4.61 -5.72 -19.50
CA VAL A 616 -4.10 -6.42 -18.32
C VAL A 616 -3.69 -5.37 -17.30
N ASN A 617 -4.31 -5.41 -16.13
CA ASN A 617 -4.04 -4.46 -15.05
C ASN A 617 -3.89 -5.17 -13.70
N PHE A 618 -3.49 -4.42 -12.67
CA PHE A 618 -3.30 -4.94 -11.32
C PHE A 618 -4.53 -5.68 -10.77
N ASN A 619 -5.74 -5.15 -10.97
CA ASN A 619 -6.96 -5.75 -10.45
C ASN A 619 -7.21 -7.14 -11.04
N SER A 620 -6.98 -7.28 -12.35
CA SER A 620 -7.10 -8.56 -13.06
C SER A 620 -6.04 -9.58 -12.59
N PHE A 621 -4.81 -9.13 -12.31
CA PHE A 621 -3.74 -9.94 -11.72
C PHE A 621 -4.05 -10.38 -10.29
N HIS A 622 -4.50 -9.46 -9.43
CA HIS A 622 -4.88 -9.73 -8.05
C HIS A 622 -6.04 -10.73 -7.98
N ALA A 623 -7.06 -10.56 -8.82
CA ALA A 623 -8.15 -11.51 -8.95
C ALA A 623 -7.65 -12.90 -9.40
N TYR A 624 -6.76 -12.97 -10.39
CA TYR A 624 -6.16 -14.23 -10.83
C TYR A 624 -5.42 -14.95 -9.69
N TYR A 625 -4.64 -14.22 -8.90
CA TYR A 625 -3.94 -14.78 -7.74
C TYR A 625 -4.92 -15.29 -6.67
N ASN A 626 -5.94 -14.49 -6.33
CA ASN A 626 -6.92 -14.85 -5.31
C ASN A 626 -7.75 -16.10 -5.66
N ARG A 627 -8.02 -16.33 -6.96
CA ARG A 627 -8.72 -17.56 -7.43
C ARG A 627 -7.97 -18.85 -7.09
N GLY A 628 -6.65 -18.81 -6.96
CA GLY A 628 -5.81 -19.97 -6.64
C GLY A 628 -5.47 -20.15 -5.17
N LEU A 629 -6.04 -19.35 -4.27
CA LEU A 629 -5.86 -19.52 -2.82
C LEU A 629 -6.57 -20.79 -2.31
N PRO A 630 -5.96 -21.52 -1.34
CA PRO A 630 -4.71 -21.25 -0.64
C PRO A 630 -3.45 -21.78 -1.35
N GLN A 631 -3.59 -22.54 -2.45
CA GLN A 631 -2.46 -23.20 -3.13
C GLN A 631 -1.38 -22.21 -3.60
N TYR A 632 -1.79 -21.06 -4.13
CA TYR A 632 -0.86 -20.04 -4.61
C TYR A 632 -0.11 -19.35 -3.49
N GLN A 633 -0.69 -19.21 -2.29
CA GLN A 633 0.02 -18.66 -1.13
C GLN A 633 1.18 -19.57 -0.70
N ILE A 634 1.04 -20.89 -0.85
CA ILE A 634 2.12 -21.82 -0.54
C ILE A 634 3.21 -21.80 -1.62
N LYS A 635 2.79 -21.68 -2.90
CA LYS A 635 3.70 -21.77 -4.04
C LYS A 635 4.42 -20.44 -4.34
N TYR A 636 3.75 -19.33 -4.11
CA TYR A 636 4.20 -17.95 -4.36
C TYR A 636 4.00 -17.10 -3.09
N PRO A 637 4.69 -17.44 -1.99
CA PRO A 637 4.47 -16.80 -0.69
C PRO A 637 4.88 -15.33 -0.66
N PHE A 638 5.81 -14.89 -1.53
CA PHE A 638 6.20 -13.49 -1.59
C PHE A 638 5.08 -12.63 -2.18
N LEU A 639 4.33 -13.14 -3.17
CA LEU A 639 3.13 -12.46 -3.66
C LEU A 639 2.08 -12.26 -2.54
N ALA A 640 1.93 -13.22 -1.63
CA ALA A 640 1.03 -13.09 -0.49
C ALA A 640 1.43 -11.90 0.42
N VAL A 641 2.73 -11.76 0.69
CA VAL A 641 3.26 -10.62 1.46
C VAL A 641 3.09 -9.32 0.67
N PHE A 642 3.40 -9.31 -0.63
CA PHE A 642 3.20 -8.15 -1.49
C PHE A 642 1.76 -7.63 -1.45
N PHE A 643 0.76 -8.49 -1.68
CA PHE A 643 -0.66 -8.08 -1.64
C PHE A 643 -1.11 -7.60 -0.25
N LYS A 644 -0.50 -8.11 0.83
CA LYS A 644 -0.75 -7.62 2.21
C LYS A 644 -0.29 -6.18 2.40
N TYR A 645 0.79 -5.75 1.74
CA TYR A 645 1.37 -4.41 1.88
C TYR A 645 1.14 -3.48 0.69
N PHE A 646 0.49 -3.94 -0.39
CA PHE A 646 0.37 -3.23 -1.67
C PHE A 646 0.06 -1.73 -1.54
N GLU A 647 -1.05 -1.37 -0.87
CA GLU A 647 -1.45 0.05 -0.67
C GLU A 647 -0.46 0.86 0.17
N ARG A 648 0.36 0.19 1.01
CA ARG A 648 1.32 0.82 1.91
C ARG A 648 2.68 1.02 1.27
N LEU A 649 3.08 0.15 0.34
CA LEU A 649 4.37 0.22 -0.34
C LEU A 649 4.57 1.56 -1.07
N GLU A 650 3.50 2.08 -1.67
CA GLU A 650 3.51 3.37 -2.39
C GLU A 650 3.83 4.55 -1.47
N ILE A 651 3.52 4.45 -0.18
CA ILE A 651 3.75 5.50 0.81
C ILE A 651 5.23 5.57 1.20
N ILE A 652 5.95 4.42 1.16
CA ILE A 652 7.35 4.31 1.62
C ILE A 652 8.29 5.18 0.77
N LYS A 653 7.96 5.44 -0.51
CA LYS A 653 8.77 6.28 -1.42
C LYS A 653 9.05 7.69 -0.86
N ASN A 654 8.19 8.18 0.02
CA ASN A 654 8.34 9.47 0.70
C ASN A 654 9.50 9.51 1.70
N LEU A 655 9.95 8.35 2.23
CA LEU A 655 11.02 8.28 3.23
C LEU A 655 12.32 8.88 2.69
N TRP A 656 12.71 8.52 1.46
CA TRP A 656 13.95 9.02 0.89
C TRP A 656 13.92 10.53 0.64
N GLN A 657 12.82 11.07 0.11
CA GLN A 657 12.69 12.51 -0.16
C GLN A 657 12.84 13.32 1.13
N ILE A 658 12.23 12.84 2.22
CA ILE A 658 12.32 13.47 3.53
C ILE A 658 13.77 13.41 4.05
N VAL A 659 14.35 12.22 4.11
CA VAL A 659 15.70 12.00 4.65
C VAL A 659 16.76 12.76 3.86
N GLN A 660 16.62 12.85 2.53
CA GLN A 660 17.53 13.59 1.67
C GLN A 660 17.60 15.06 2.06
N PHE A 661 16.45 15.73 2.24
CA PHE A 661 16.42 17.15 2.60
C PHE A 661 16.89 17.39 4.04
N VAL A 662 16.49 16.53 4.99
CA VAL A 662 16.95 16.60 6.38
C VAL A 662 18.48 16.45 6.49
N LYS A 663 19.08 15.53 5.72
CA LYS A 663 20.56 15.38 5.67
C LYS A 663 21.23 16.67 5.15
N ILE A 664 20.61 17.38 4.21
CA ILE A 664 21.11 18.67 3.72
C ILE A 664 21.04 19.72 4.85
N LEU A 665 19.91 19.85 5.54
CA LEU A 665 19.76 20.78 6.67
C LEU A 665 20.82 20.51 7.75
N HIS A 666 20.97 19.24 8.16
CA HIS A 666 22.02 18.83 9.10
C HIS A 666 23.42 19.25 8.62
N SER A 667 23.76 18.95 7.36
CA SER A 667 25.09 19.29 6.82
C SER A 667 25.38 20.79 6.76
N ARG A 668 24.34 21.62 6.62
CA ARG A 668 24.48 23.08 6.40
C ARG A 668 24.38 23.87 7.69
N LEU A 669 23.55 23.44 8.63
CA LEU A 669 23.16 24.24 9.80
C LEU A 669 23.70 23.69 11.13
N SER A 670 24.12 22.42 11.19
CA SER A 670 24.60 21.83 12.44
C SER A 670 25.78 22.63 13.02
N TYR A 671 25.71 22.92 14.33
CA TYR A 671 26.62 23.75 15.12
C TYR A 671 26.69 25.23 14.73
N ARG A 672 25.85 25.68 13.78
CA ARG A 672 25.89 27.05 13.22
C ARG A 672 24.67 27.90 13.54
N ILE A 673 23.57 27.27 13.95
CA ILE A 673 22.33 27.97 14.27
C ILE A 673 21.94 27.71 15.72
N THR A 674 21.51 28.76 16.42
CA THR A 674 20.94 28.62 17.78
C THR A 674 19.51 28.10 17.69
N ARG A 675 19.00 27.49 18.76
CA ARG A 675 17.59 27.06 18.83
C ARG A 675 16.61 28.20 18.53
N LYS A 676 16.85 29.38 19.13
CA LYS A 676 16.01 30.59 18.94
C LYS A 676 16.00 31.10 17.49
N ASP A 677 17.11 30.93 16.76
CA ASP A 677 17.17 31.33 15.36
C ASP A 677 16.49 30.29 14.46
N ALA A 678 16.59 29.00 14.79
CA ALA A 678 15.89 27.93 14.06
C ALA A 678 14.36 28.01 14.20
N GLU A 679 13.86 28.52 15.33
CA GLU A 679 12.43 28.80 15.55
C GLU A 679 11.89 29.97 14.71
N LYS A 680 12.76 30.89 14.28
CA LYS A 680 12.38 32.12 13.56
C LYS A 680 12.65 32.03 12.07
N MET A 681 13.78 31.45 11.70
CA MET A 681 14.23 31.35 10.32
C MET A 681 13.29 30.42 9.54
N THR A 682 12.83 30.88 8.39
CA THR A 682 11.95 30.09 7.51
C THR A 682 12.74 29.27 6.49
N PHE A 683 12.11 28.23 5.92
CA PHE A 683 12.73 27.49 4.82
C PHE A 683 13.02 28.38 3.60
N ASP A 684 12.16 29.34 3.29
CA ASP A 684 12.39 30.29 2.18
C ASP A 684 13.64 31.15 2.41
N GLU A 685 13.80 31.69 3.62
CA GLU A 685 15.00 32.45 4.00
C GLU A 685 16.27 31.60 3.89
N PHE A 686 16.24 30.36 4.36
CA PHE A 686 17.37 29.42 4.25
C PHE A 686 17.74 29.14 2.80
N ILE A 687 16.76 28.82 1.96
CA ILE A 687 16.99 28.51 0.54
C ILE A 687 17.57 29.72 -0.21
N ASN A 688 17.14 30.93 0.13
CA ASN A 688 17.61 32.16 -0.50
C ASN A 688 19.04 32.55 -0.09
N MET A 689 19.53 32.09 1.07
CA MET A 689 20.91 32.31 1.52
C MET A 689 21.93 31.37 0.83
N GLU A 690 21.49 30.27 0.23
CA GLU A 690 22.37 29.27 -0.38
C GLU A 690 22.68 29.56 -1.86
N ALA A 691 23.93 29.30 -2.27
CA ALA A 691 24.39 29.53 -3.65
C ALA A 691 23.62 28.68 -4.70
N ASN A 692 23.17 27.48 -4.33
CA ASN A 692 22.48 26.52 -5.19
C ASN A 692 20.95 26.52 -5.01
N ARG A 693 20.35 27.70 -4.83
CA ARG A 693 18.92 27.87 -4.53
C ARG A 693 17.95 27.11 -5.42
N THR A 694 18.19 27.02 -6.73
CA THR A 694 17.25 26.37 -7.67
C THR A 694 17.12 24.86 -7.44
N ASP A 695 18.25 24.18 -7.20
CA ASP A 695 18.25 22.74 -6.94
C ASP A 695 17.73 22.44 -5.53
N LEU A 696 18.12 23.27 -4.56
CA LEU A 696 17.63 23.16 -3.19
C LEU A 696 16.11 23.38 -3.11
N TYR A 697 15.57 24.30 -3.90
CA TYR A 697 14.13 24.53 -4.04
C TYR A 697 13.41 23.28 -4.54
N LYS A 698 13.93 22.63 -5.60
CA LYS A 698 13.34 21.37 -6.12
C LYS A 698 13.36 20.25 -5.08
N MET A 699 14.43 20.17 -4.27
CA MET A 699 14.51 19.18 -3.19
C MET A 699 13.54 19.51 -2.05
N PHE A 700 13.37 20.79 -1.70
CA PHE A 700 12.37 21.22 -0.72
C PHE A 700 10.95 20.89 -1.20
N GLN A 701 10.63 21.13 -2.48
CA GLN A 701 9.30 20.80 -3.01
C GLN A 701 8.97 19.31 -2.82
N LYS A 702 9.93 18.43 -3.11
CA LYS A 702 9.75 16.98 -2.86
C LYS A 702 9.59 16.67 -1.37
N PHE A 703 10.33 17.34 -0.50
CA PHE A 703 10.18 17.22 0.95
C PHE A 703 8.79 17.68 1.43
N GLU A 704 8.31 18.82 0.94
CA GLU A 704 6.99 19.39 1.22
C GLU A 704 5.87 18.44 0.78
N ASP A 705 5.92 17.98 -0.47
CA ASP A 705 4.94 17.06 -1.04
C ASP A 705 4.92 15.74 -0.24
N SER A 706 6.10 15.18 0.06
CA SER A 706 6.23 13.95 0.85
C SER A 706 5.73 14.10 2.28
N TRP A 707 6.07 15.18 2.97
CA TRP A 707 5.59 15.47 4.32
C TRP A 707 4.06 15.54 4.35
N ASN A 708 3.48 16.38 3.48
CA ASN A 708 2.04 16.63 3.44
C ASN A 708 1.25 15.37 3.03
N SER A 709 1.84 14.46 2.25
CA SER A 709 1.22 13.19 1.88
C SER A 709 1.17 12.14 3.01
N VAL A 710 2.03 12.29 4.03
CA VAL A 710 2.21 11.28 5.10
C VAL A 710 1.63 11.73 6.44
N ILE A 711 1.75 13.01 6.80
CA ILE A 711 1.41 13.49 8.15
C ILE A 711 -0.02 13.12 8.58
N ASP A 712 -0.99 13.22 7.68
CA ASP A 712 -2.39 12.88 7.96
C ASP A 712 -2.62 11.40 8.28
N LYS A 713 -1.70 10.53 7.88
CA LYS A 713 -1.73 9.08 8.13
C LYS A 713 -1.06 8.69 9.45
N VAL A 714 -0.41 9.63 10.13
CA VAL A 714 0.27 9.41 11.41
C VAL A 714 -0.64 9.86 12.55
N ASP A 715 -1.16 8.92 13.33
CA ASP A 715 -2.10 9.24 14.41
C ASP A 715 -1.41 9.46 15.77
N ARG A 716 -0.28 8.81 15.99
CA ARG A 716 0.40 8.80 17.29
C ARG A 716 1.91 8.83 17.14
N TYR A 717 2.57 9.40 18.14
CA TYR A 717 4.00 9.29 18.34
C TYR A 717 4.28 8.95 19.79
N ILE A 718 4.98 7.84 20.03
CA ILE A 718 5.22 7.28 21.37
C ILE A 718 3.88 7.06 22.10
N CYS A 719 3.57 7.84 23.13
CA CYS A 719 2.33 7.75 23.90
C CYS A 719 1.32 8.86 23.58
N HIS A 720 1.66 9.83 22.73
CA HIS A 720 0.85 11.02 22.44
C HIS A 720 0.04 10.88 21.13
N GLU A 721 -1.18 11.40 21.12
CA GLU A 721 -2.03 11.53 19.92
C GLU A 721 -1.73 12.85 19.20
N LEU A 722 -1.67 12.81 17.87
CA LEU A 722 -1.35 13.93 17.01
C LEU A 722 -2.63 14.60 16.49
N ASN A 723 -3.19 15.50 17.29
CA ASN A 723 -4.49 16.13 16.99
C ASN A 723 -4.41 17.31 16.01
N GLU A 724 -3.37 18.14 16.12
CA GLU A 724 -3.14 19.28 15.22
C GLU A 724 -1.98 18.94 14.29
N LYS A 725 -2.26 18.73 13.01
CA LYS A 725 -1.27 18.29 12.02
C LYS A 725 -0.86 19.47 11.12
N PRO A 726 0.42 19.91 11.12
CA PRO A 726 0.84 21.07 10.36
C PRO A 726 0.99 20.75 8.87
N VAL A 727 0.55 21.68 8.02
CA VAL A 727 0.80 21.65 6.57
C VAL A 727 2.16 22.28 6.30
N MET A 728 3.12 21.48 5.85
CA MET A 728 4.46 21.92 5.50
C MET A 728 4.39 22.87 4.30
N ASN A 729 5.12 23.99 4.38
CA ASN A 729 5.28 24.95 3.31
C ASN A 729 6.52 25.82 3.57
N ARG A 730 6.92 26.63 2.59
CA ARG A 730 8.16 27.45 2.64
C ARG A 730 8.20 28.50 3.75
N SER A 731 7.05 28.97 4.23
CA SER A 731 6.98 29.98 5.30
C SER A 731 7.12 29.37 6.70
N MET A 732 7.12 28.04 6.80
CA MET A 732 7.30 27.37 8.08
C MET A 732 8.73 27.54 8.61
N PRO A 733 8.91 27.58 9.95
CA PRO A 733 10.23 27.61 10.56
C PRO A 733 11.03 26.35 10.24
N ILE A 734 12.34 26.53 10.06
CA ILE A 734 13.25 25.42 9.72
C ILE A 734 13.32 24.34 10.81
N ILE A 735 12.98 24.66 12.06
CA ILE A 735 12.96 23.69 13.17
C ILE A 735 12.08 22.46 12.87
N MET A 736 11.04 22.63 12.04
CA MET A 736 10.18 21.52 11.59
C MET A 736 10.92 20.47 10.74
N GLY A 737 12.08 20.81 10.18
CA GLY A 737 12.94 19.93 9.39
C GLY A 737 14.16 19.37 10.15
N LEU A 738 14.29 19.68 11.44
CA LEU A 738 15.42 19.25 12.28
C LEU A 738 15.00 18.07 13.17
N ILE A 739 15.92 17.14 13.44
CA ILE A 739 15.61 15.91 14.19
C ILE A 739 15.71 16.17 15.70
N GLU A 740 14.58 16.16 16.41
CA GLU A 740 14.53 16.27 17.87
C GLU A 740 13.28 15.57 18.43
N ALA A 741 13.42 14.86 19.55
CA ALA A 741 12.32 14.13 20.21
C ALA A 741 11.38 15.05 21.02
N LYS A 742 11.61 16.36 20.99
CA LYS A 742 10.90 17.42 21.70
C LYS A 742 10.61 18.56 20.71
N ASP A 743 9.77 19.52 21.13
CA ASP A 743 9.39 20.69 20.33
C ASP A 743 8.68 20.31 18.99
N PRO A 744 8.25 21.26 18.12
CA PRO A 744 7.50 20.92 16.90
C PRO A 744 8.22 19.94 15.96
N SER A 745 9.50 19.67 16.16
CA SER A 745 10.29 18.66 15.45
C SER A 745 9.80 17.21 15.66
N PHE A 746 9.01 16.92 16.71
CA PHE A 746 8.52 15.55 16.93
C PHE A 746 7.65 15.03 15.76
N TYR A 747 7.00 15.90 14.98
CA TYR A 747 6.22 15.50 13.80
C TYR A 747 7.12 14.80 12.76
N LEU A 748 8.33 15.32 12.55
CA LEU A 748 9.30 14.71 11.64
C LEU A 748 9.72 13.32 12.15
N CYS A 749 9.99 13.19 13.45
CA CYS A 749 10.34 11.91 14.06
C CYS A 749 9.18 10.90 13.92
N ALA A 750 7.93 11.35 14.09
CA ALA A 750 6.74 10.52 13.94
C ALA A 750 6.56 10.04 12.49
N ILE A 751 6.75 10.92 11.52
CA ILE A 751 6.71 10.57 10.08
C ILE A 751 7.79 9.54 9.75
N LEU A 752 9.03 9.76 10.22
CA LEU A 752 10.13 8.83 9.96
C LEU A 752 9.87 7.46 10.58
N GLU A 753 9.45 7.40 11.85
CA GLU A 753 9.10 6.15 12.53
C GLU A 753 8.00 5.40 11.79
N TYR A 754 6.92 6.10 11.40
CA TYR A 754 5.82 5.52 10.64
C TYR A 754 6.26 4.91 9.30
N LEU A 755 7.07 5.62 8.52
CA LEU A 755 7.56 5.15 7.22
C LEU A 755 8.56 3.99 7.35
N ILE A 756 9.47 4.07 8.32
CA ILE A 756 10.48 3.05 8.58
C ILE A 756 9.83 1.77 9.10
N ASP A 757 8.85 1.88 9.99
CA ASP A 757 8.09 0.74 10.47
C ASP A 757 7.36 0.04 9.33
N MET A 758 6.78 0.77 8.38
CA MET A 758 6.17 0.14 7.19
C MET A 758 7.17 -0.70 6.39
N GLN A 759 8.35 -0.15 6.07
CA GLN A 759 9.41 -0.90 5.39
C GLN A 759 9.88 -2.10 6.20
N ASN A 760 10.23 -1.89 7.48
CA ASN A 760 10.77 -2.93 8.35
C ASN A 760 9.74 -4.04 8.60
N ASN A 761 8.45 -3.72 8.74
CA ASN A 761 7.38 -4.71 8.88
C ASN A 761 7.22 -5.54 7.61
N PHE A 762 7.27 -4.91 6.42
CA PHE A 762 7.26 -5.62 5.15
C PHE A 762 8.44 -6.59 5.04
N LEU A 763 9.67 -6.10 5.27
CA LEU A 763 10.88 -6.92 5.21
C LEU A 763 10.89 -8.03 6.26
N ARG A 764 10.32 -7.78 7.45
CA ARG A 764 10.16 -8.81 8.49
C ARG A 764 9.24 -9.92 8.03
N ASP A 765 8.09 -9.60 7.45
CA ASP A 765 7.17 -10.60 6.90
C ASP A 765 7.82 -11.38 5.75
N VAL A 766 8.65 -10.73 4.92
CA VAL A 766 9.47 -11.42 3.90
C VAL A 766 10.43 -12.43 4.53
N MET A 767 11.11 -12.08 5.63
CA MET A 767 12.00 -13.01 6.35
C MET A 767 11.26 -14.19 6.99
N THR A 768 9.95 -14.08 7.25
CA THR A 768 9.14 -15.22 7.75
C THR A 768 8.77 -16.24 6.66
N ILE A 769 8.99 -15.90 5.39
CA ILE A 769 8.73 -16.82 4.27
C ILE A 769 9.67 -18.03 4.37
N PRO A 770 9.17 -19.28 4.23
CA PRO A 770 10.02 -20.47 4.24
C PRO A 770 11.13 -20.40 3.17
N GLY A 771 12.31 -20.91 3.50
CA GLY A 771 13.50 -20.97 2.62
C GLY A 771 13.35 -21.73 1.30
N SER A 772 12.16 -22.22 0.95
CA SER A 772 11.85 -22.88 -0.31
C SER A 772 11.42 -21.92 -1.43
N CYS A 773 11.26 -20.62 -1.13
CA CYS A 773 10.85 -19.62 -2.12
C CYS A 773 11.98 -19.33 -3.12
N LYS A 774 11.76 -19.72 -4.38
CA LYS A 774 12.75 -19.53 -5.47
C LYS A 774 13.08 -18.06 -5.74
N SER A 775 12.12 -17.18 -5.49
CA SER A 775 12.20 -15.75 -5.78
C SER A 775 13.10 -15.00 -4.79
N LEU A 776 13.33 -15.56 -3.59
CA LEU A 776 14.14 -14.98 -2.52
C LEU A 776 15.50 -15.66 -2.35
N LYS A 777 15.90 -16.52 -3.30
CA LYS A 777 17.18 -17.26 -3.23
C LYS A 777 18.40 -16.36 -3.05
N PHE A 778 18.35 -15.12 -3.54
CA PHE A 778 19.44 -14.15 -3.38
C PHE A 778 19.64 -13.69 -1.92
N LEU A 779 18.70 -14.00 -1.01
CA LEU A 779 18.80 -13.73 0.44
C LEU A 779 19.32 -14.92 1.26
N GLU A 780 19.51 -16.09 0.64
CA GLU A 780 20.03 -17.27 1.33
C GLU A 780 21.50 -17.04 1.71
N GLN A 781 21.84 -17.29 2.98
CA GLN A 781 23.24 -17.28 3.40
C GLN A 781 23.93 -18.53 2.84
N HIS A 782 24.85 -18.35 1.90
CA HIS A 782 25.86 -19.36 1.62
C HIS A 782 26.93 -19.27 2.71
N SER A 783 26.93 -20.22 3.65
CA SER A 783 28.03 -20.41 4.58
C SER A 783 29.29 -20.77 3.79
N PHE A 784 30.09 -19.77 3.44
CA PHE A 784 31.42 -19.91 2.85
C PHE A 784 32.49 -20.08 3.93
N ASP A 785 32.24 -20.94 4.91
CA ASP A 785 33.24 -21.35 5.90
C ASP A 785 33.13 -22.87 6.11
N ALA A 786 33.54 -23.60 5.08
CA ALA A 786 33.93 -25.00 5.23
C ALA A 786 35.35 -25.12 4.69
N GLU A 787 36.33 -24.76 5.53
CA GLU A 787 37.65 -25.37 5.40
C GLU A 787 37.47 -26.90 5.37
N GLU A 788 38.17 -27.53 4.43
CA GLU A 788 38.12 -28.96 4.16
C GLU A 788 38.25 -29.79 5.44
N GLY A 789 37.20 -30.53 5.81
CA GLY A 789 37.35 -31.55 6.84
C GLY A 789 36.06 -32.03 7.51
N ILE A 790 35.59 -33.19 7.04
CA ILE A 790 34.78 -34.17 7.76
C ILE A 790 33.26 -33.90 7.79
N SER A 791 32.57 -34.54 6.84
CA SER A 791 31.15 -34.83 6.88
C SER A 791 30.80 -35.73 8.09
N THR A 792 29.77 -35.39 8.84
CA THR A 792 28.60 -36.27 9.17
C THR A 792 27.69 -35.62 10.21
N THR A 793 26.63 -34.98 9.75
CA THR A 793 25.22 -35.17 10.17
C THR A 793 24.38 -34.07 9.52
N THR A 794 23.56 -34.45 8.56
CA THR A 794 22.53 -33.60 7.96
C THR A 794 21.48 -33.27 9.01
N ILE A 795 21.68 -32.18 9.74
CA ILE A 795 20.58 -31.40 10.28
C ILE A 795 20.28 -30.37 9.21
N GLU A 796 19.20 -30.59 8.45
CA GLU A 796 18.60 -29.59 7.57
C GLU A 796 18.19 -28.40 8.44
N THR A 797 19.12 -27.46 8.66
CA THR A 797 18.75 -26.13 9.13
C THR A 797 18.03 -25.46 7.96
N PRO A 798 16.78 -24.97 8.14
CA PRO A 798 16.07 -24.33 7.04
C PRO A 798 16.90 -23.13 6.57
N ASN A 799 17.19 -23.05 5.27
CA ASN A 799 17.86 -21.91 4.65
C ASN A 799 17.17 -20.63 5.10
N GLN A 800 17.78 -19.91 6.05
CA GLN A 800 17.19 -18.72 6.64
C GLN A 800 17.58 -17.51 5.79
N TYR A 801 16.58 -16.77 5.31
CA TYR A 801 16.81 -15.53 4.60
C TYR A 801 17.40 -14.49 5.56
N SER A 802 18.44 -13.81 5.11
CA SER A 802 19.06 -12.71 5.87
C SER A 802 18.97 -11.40 5.10
N ILE A 803 18.57 -10.34 5.78
CA ILE A 803 18.53 -8.97 5.25
C ILE A 803 19.56 -8.15 6.03
N ARG A 804 20.30 -7.30 5.33
CA ARG A 804 21.33 -6.44 5.94
C ARG A 804 20.68 -5.42 6.88
N LEU A 805 21.28 -5.25 8.06
CA LEU A 805 20.95 -4.19 9.01
C LEU A 805 21.79 -2.93 8.70
N LEU A 806 21.16 -1.76 8.73
CA LEU A 806 21.85 -0.49 8.50
C LEU A 806 21.15 0.67 9.23
N THR A 807 21.91 1.68 9.67
CA THR A 807 21.30 2.93 10.19
C THR A 807 20.85 3.83 9.03
N LEU A 808 19.81 4.64 9.25
CA LEU A 808 19.27 5.55 8.21
C LEU A 808 20.29 6.60 7.74
N ASN A 809 21.23 6.96 8.62
CA ASN A 809 22.31 7.88 8.27
C ASN A 809 23.22 7.30 7.16
N GLN A 810 23.47 5.98 7.20
CA GLN A 810 24.30 5.27 6.22
C GLN A 810 23.53 4.83 4.97
N ALA A 811 22.20 4.81 5.02
CA ALA A 811 21.36 4.34 3.92
C ALA A 811 21.46 5.23 2.67
N CYS A 812 21.53 4.59 1.51
CA CYS A 812 21.34 5.22 0.20
C CYS A 812 19.91 4.97 -0.34
N ILE A 813 19.62 5.56 -1.49
CA ILE A 813 18.32 5.42 -2.16
C ILE A 813 17.98 3.95 -2.46
N ASP A 814 18.97 3.14 -2.86
CA ASP A 814 18.78 1.72 -3.21
C ASP A 814 18.41 0.86 -1.99
N ASN A 815 18.68 1.34 -0.78
CA ASN A 815 18.36 0.63 0.47
C ASN A 815 16.90 0.84 0.94
N ILE A 816 16.18 1.79 0.33
CA ILE A 816 14.80 2.14 0.67
C ILE A 816 13.87 1.59 -0.42
N ILE A 817 12.70 1.13 0.00
CA ILE A 817 11.68 0.65 -0.94
C ILE A 817 11.08 1.86 -1.66
N ILE A 818 11.36 1.97 -2.95
CA ILE A 818 10.72 2.92 -3.85
C ILE A 818 9.83 2.11 -4.78
N TYR A 819 8.55 2.40 -4.70
CA TYR A 819 7.51 1.67 -5.41
C TYR A 819 6.48 2.66 -5.94
N ASP A 820 6.26 2.64 -7.24
CA ASP A 820 5.13 3.32 -7.86
C ASP A 820 4.10 2.29 -8.32
N ARG A 821 2.81 2.62 -8.13
CA ARG A 821 1.71 1.79 -8.61
C ARG A 821 1.66 1.80 -10.14
N GLU A 822 2.03 2.91 -10.76
CA GLU A 822 2.06 3.05 -12.23
C GLU A 822 3.19 2.21 -12.84
N GLU A 823 4.30 1.99 -12.11
CA GLU A 823 5.39 1.11 -12.55
C GLU A 823 5.01 -0.38 -12.61
N LEU A 824 3.85 -0.77 -12.06
CA LEU A 824 3.31 -2.12 -12.25
C LEU A 824 2.86 -2.41 -13.67
N ASP A 825 2.90 -1.42 -14.56
CA ASP A 825 2.56 -1.59 -15.97
C ASP A 825 3.30 -2.78 -16.56
N GLY A 826 4.57 -3.05 -16.22
CA GLY A 826 5.31 -4.23 -16.70
C GLY A 826 4.68 -5.61 -16.43
N ILE A 827 3.68 -5.74 -15.55
CA ILE A 827 2.96 -7.01 -15.31
C ILE A 827 2.32 -7.55 -16.60
N HIS A 828 1.84 -6.67 -17.50
CA HIS A 828 1.22 -7.13 -18.74
C HIS A 828 2.19 -7.97 -19.58
N MET A 829 3.50 -7.69 -19.51
CA MET A 829 4.54 -8.43 -20.24
C MET A 829 4.65 -9.90 -19.78
N PHE A 830 4.31 -10.19 -18.52
CA PHE A 830 4.35 -11.54 -17.94
C PHE A 830 2.98 -12.21 -17.92
N SER A 831 2.11 -11.82 -18.85
CA SER A 831 0.79 -12.37 -19.03
C SER A 831 0.57 -12.84 -20.47
N GLN A 832 -0.35 -13.77 -20.65
CA GLN A 832 -0.81 -14.20 -21.97
C GLN A 832 -2.32 -14.42 -21.96
N ARG A 833 -2.99 -13.80 -22.93
CA ARG A 833 -4.41 -13.97 -23.17
C ARG A 833 -4.67 -15.33 -23.81
N ASN A 834 -5.79 -15.94 -23.50
CA ASN A 834 -6.19 -17.19 -24.14
C ASN A 834 -6.45 -16.93 -25.63
N LEU A 835 -5.87 -17.80 -26.45
CA LEU A 835 -5.83 -17.68 -27.91
C LEU A 835 -6.99 -18.42 -28.58
N GLU A 836 -7.84 -19.10 -27.80
CA GLU A 836 -9.07 -19.73 -28.28
C GLU A 836 -10.14 -18.70 -28.62
N ILE A 837 -11.06 -19.08 -29.51
CA ILE A 837 -12.15 -18.22 -29.98
C ILE A 837 -13.08 -17.91 -28.80
N GLY A 838 -13.46 -16.65 -28.64
CA GLY A 838 -14.32 -16.20 -27.52
C GLY A 838 -13.60 -16.08 -26.17
N CYS A 839 -12.37 -16.57 -26.05
CA CYS A 839 -11.66 -16.66 -24.77
C CYS A 839 -10.67 -15.51 -24.51
N GLY A 840 -10.62 -14.45 -25.33
CA GLY A 840 -9.57 -13.42 -25.21
C GLY A 840 -9.57 -12.59 -23.91
N LEU A 841 -10.63 -12.70 -23.10
CA LEU A 841 -10.72 -12.14 -21.74
C LEU A 841 -10.10 -13.02 -20.65
N ASP A 842 -9.84 -14.29 -20.95
CA ASP A 842 -9.17 -15.22 -20.04
C ASP A 842 -7.66 -14.98 -20.11
N VAL A 843 -7.07 -14.49 -19.03
CA VAL A 843 -5.65 -14.14 -18.95
C VAL A 843 -4.92 -15.08 -18.00
N THR A 844 -3.81 -15.61 -18.47
CA THR A 844 -2.88 -16.40 -17.66
C THR A 844 -1.65 -15.56 -17.30
N TYR A 845 -1.21 -15.64 -16.04
CA TYR A 845 -0.06 -14.91 -15.54
C TYR A 845 1.08 -15.84 -15.19
N ASP A 846 2.31 -15.47 -15.54
CA ASP A 846 3.51 -16.10 -15.01
C ASP A 846 3.78 -15.59 -13.59
N LEU A 847 3.06 -16.17 -12.62
CA LEU A 847 3.21 -15.82 -11.21
C LEU A 847 4.65 -15.99 -10.70
N GLN A 848 5.41 -16.94 -11.26
CA GLN A 848 6.80 -17.15 -10.85
C GLN A 848 7.69 -16.00 -11.31
N LYS A 849 7.54 -15.58 -12.57
CA LYS A 849 8.33 -14.47 -13.12
C LYS A 849 7.95 -13.14 -12.47
N ILE A 850 6.66 -12.88 -12.27
CA ILE A 850 6.17 -11.68 -11.58
C ILE A 850 6.71 -11.64 -10.14
N GLU A 851 6.65 -12.77 -9.41
CA GLU A 851 7.18 -12.83 -8.05
C GLU A 851 8.69 -12.55 -8.00
N ILE A 852 9.47 -13.04 -8.97
CA ILE A 852 10.91 -12.77 -9.08
C ILE A 852 11.19 -11.29 -9.34
N GLU A 853 10.50 -10.66 -10.30
CA GLU A 853 10.72 -9.25 -10.61
C GLU A 853 10.30 -8.34 -9.45
N LEU A 854 9.16 -8.62 -8.81
CA LEU A 854 8.73 -7.87 -7.62
C LEU A 854 9.69 -8.07 -6.44
N ALA A 855 10.16 -9.29 -6.18
CA ALA A 855 11.15 -9.54 -5.13
C ALA A 855 12.46 -8.80 -5.41
N ARG A 856 12.89 -8.76 -6.67
CA ARG A 856 14.05 -7.99 -7.09
C ARG A 856 13.85 -6.49 -6.89
N GLN A 857 12.71 -5.93 -7.26
CA GLN A 857 12.45 -4.49 -7.09
C GLN A 857 12.30 -4.09 -5.61
N LEU A 858 11.56 -4.89 -4.83
CA LEU A 858 11.11 -4.53 -3.48
C LEU A 858 12.01 -5.03 -2.35
N VAL A 859 12.94 -5.95 -2.61
CA VAL A 859 13.77 -6.57 -1.56
C VAL A 859 15.26 -6.57 -1.88
N PHE A 860 15.66 -6.67 -3.16
CA PHE A 860 17.08 -6.65 -3.52
C PHE A 860 17.74 -5.34 -3.04
N GLU A 861 18.86 -5.49 -2.33
CA GLU A 861 19.65 -4.41 -1.71
C GLU A 861 18.91 -3.54 -0.68
N LYS A 862 17.67 -3.90 -0.31
CA LYS A 862 16.91 -3.24 0.75
C LYS A 862 17.43 -3.65 2.12
N VAL A 863 17.39 -2.73 3.06
CA VAL A 863 17.95 -2.94 4.40
C VAL A 863 16.87 -2.81 5.46
N TYR A 864 17.07 -3.57 6.54
CA TYR A 864 16.36 -3.32 7.78
C TYR A 864 16.98 -2.09 8.45
N ILE A 865 16.17 -1.04 8.63
CA ILE A 865 16.64 0.24 9.16
C ILE A 865 16.61 0.18 10.68
N ASP A 866 17.78 0.30 11.30
CA ASP A 866 17.92 0.30 12.75
C ASP A 866 18.00 1.72 13.33
N LYS A 867 17.75 1.82 14.63
CA LYS A 867 17.89 3.05 15.42
C LYS A 867 19.37 3.37 15.64
N VAL A 868 19.66 4.63 15.98
CA VAL A 868 21.04 5.09 16.23
C VAL A 868 21.37 4.91 17.72
N ASP A 869 22.36 4.07 18.03
CA ASP A 869 22.92 3.86 19.38
C ASP A 869 21.84 3.58 20.46
N GLU A 870 22.04 4.04 21.70
CA GLU A 870 21.05 3.95 22.81
C GLU A 870 19.87 4.94 22.66
N THR A 871 19.75 5.65 21.54
CA THR A 871 18.66 6.62 21.34
C THR A 871 17.38 5.96 20.82
N SER A 872 16.23 6.58 21.06
CA SER A 872 14.95 6.13 20.52
C SER A 872 14.73 6.54 19.04
N LEU A 873 15.68 7.24 18.42
CA LEU A 873 15.57 7.90 17.11
C LEU A 873 16.27 7.13 15.98
N TYR A 874 15.81 7.34 14.74
CA TYR A 874 16.39 6.74 13.53
C TYR A 874 17.47 7.59 12.86
N LEU A 875 17.52 8.88 13.17
CA LEU A 875 18.59 9.80 12.77
C LEU A 875 19.22 10.42 14.01
N PRO A 876 20.50 10.79 13.97
CA PRO A 876 21.13 11.51 15.06
C PRO A 876 20.38 12.81 15.38
N PRO A 877 20.21 13.18 16.65
CA PRO A 877 19.58 14.44 17.02
C PRO A 877 20.35 15.63 16.42
N PHE A 878 19.63 16.70 16.07
CA PHE A 878 20.24 17.91 15.54
C PHE A 878 21.08 18.60 16.61
N SER A 879 22.26 19.12 16.22
CA SER A 879 23.18 19.77 17.13
C SER A 879 23.15 21.29 16.89
N TYR A 880 22.59 22.03 17.84
CA TYR A 880 22.53 23.50 17.81
C TYR A 880 23.87 24.12 18.24
N HIS A 881 24.09 25.36 17.81
CA HIS A 881 25.23 26.18 18.20
C HIS A 881 25.26 26.41 19.71
N MET A 882 26.42 26.20 20.36
CA MET A 882 26.66 26.36 21.80
C MET A 882 25.93 25.37 22.73
N GLU A 883 25.28 24.34 22.17
CA GLU A 883 24.61 23.28 22.95
C GLU A 883 25.47 21.99 23.02
N LEU A 884 26.73 21.97 22.54
CA LEU A 884 27.51 20.73 22.41
C LEU A 884 27.60 19.92 23.72
N ILE A 885 28.02 20.55 24.81
CA ILE A 885 28.16 19.88 26.10
C ILE A 885 26.81 19.47 26.67
N GLN A 886 25.75 20.19 26.33
CA GLN A 886 24.40 19.87 26.77
C GLN A 886 23.83 18.65 26.02
N VAL A 887 24.24 18.46 24.76
CA VAL A 887 23.85 17.33 23.90
C VAL A 887 24.75 16.10 24.13
N SER A 888 26.03 16.29 24.48
CA SER A 888 26.99 15.21 24.78
C SER A 888 27.86 15.57 25.98
N LEU A 889 27.31 15.38 27.19
CA LEU A 889 27.98 15.67 28.46
C LEU A 889 29.32 14.92 28.63
N SER A 890 29.47 13.76 27.98
CA SER A 890 30.68 12.92 28.04
C SER A 890 31.78 13.32 27.05
N ILE A 891 31.55 14.23 26.10
CA ILE A 891 32.46 14.42 24.96
C ILE A 891 33.89 14.76 25.36
N LEU A 892 34.06 15.53 26.44
CA LEU A 892 35.39 15.86 26.96
C LEU A 892 36.07 14.61 27.55
N GLY A 893 35.33 13.74 28.23
CA GLY A 893 35.83 12.45 28.72
C GLY A 893 36.21 11.51 27.58
N ASP A 894 35.31 11.37 26.60
CA ASP A 894 35.53 10.52 25.43
C ASP A 894 36.82 10.90 24.68
N ILE A 895 37.13 12.20 24.58
CA ILE A 895 38.36 12.68 23.94
C ILE A 895 39.60 12.44 24.82
N ARG A 896 39.49 12.52 26.16
CA ARG A 896 40.59 12.13 27.07
C ARG A 896 40.95 10.65 26.91
N ASP A 897 39.96 9.80 26.69
CA ASP A 897 40.15 8.37 26.46
C ASP A 897 40.78 8.09 25.09
N LEU A 898 40.48 8.91 24.08
CA LEU A 898 41.04 8.77 22.72
C LEU A 898 42.46 9.35 22.59
N ILE A 899 42.75 10.49 23.22
CA ILE A 899 44.02 11.22 23.11
C ILE A 899 44.44 11.70 24.50
N PRO A 900 45.58 11.22 25.05
CA PRO A 900 46.10 11.72 26.33
C PRO A 900 46.25 13.23 26.33
N GLN A 901 45.58 13.91 27.26
CA GLN A 901 45.54 15.38 27.33
C GLN A 901 46.54 15.93 28.35
N GLU A 902 47.17 17.05 27.99
CA GLU A 902 48.10 17.84 28.80
C GLU A 902 47.58 19.29 28.96
N GLN A 903 48.02 19.96 30.02
CA GLN A 903 47.73 21.38 30.22
C GLN A 903 48.49 22.25 29.21
N ILE A 904 47.90 23.38 28.80
CA ILE A 904 48.61 24.36 27.97
C ILE A 904 49.81 24.90 28.76
N PRO A 905 51.00 25.01 28.15
CA PRO A 905 52.15 25.64 28.78
C PRO A 905 51.81 27.06 29.28
N PRO A 906 52.21 27.46 30.51
CA PRO A 906 51.83 28.75 31.10
C PRO A 906 52.12 29.96 30.21
N GLU A 907 53.28 29.96 29.55
CA GLU A 907 53.71 31.00 28.61
C GLU A 907 52.75 31.16 27.41
N GLN A 908 52.12 30.07 26.97
CA GLN A 908 51.14 30.08 25.86
C GLN A 908 49.73 30.44 26.36
N ALA A 909 49.38 30.05 27.59
CA ALA A 909 48.12 30.45 28.22
C ALA A 909 48.08 31.95 28.54
N GLU A 910 49.21 32.53 28.95
CA GLU A 910 49.34 33.98 29.19
C GLU A 910 49.18 34.81 27.92
N LEU A 911 49.65 34.31 26.77
CA LEU A 911 49.43 34.92 25.45
C LEU A 911 47.96 34.90 25.01
N LEU A 912 47.16 33.95 25.52
CA LEU A 912 45.75 33.80 25.22
C LEU A 912 44.83 34.63 26.12
N ILE A 913 45.26 34.99 27.34
CA ILE A 913 44.39 35.58 28.38
C ILE A 913 44.80 37.00 28.79
N GLY A 914 46.06 37.39 28.55
CA GLY A 914 46.63 38.62 29.11
C GLY A 914 46.95 38.49 30.61
N SER A 915 48.06 39.08 31.05
CA SER A 915 48.54 38.94 32.44
C SER A 915 47.63 39.67 33.45
N PRO A 916 47.27 39.06 34.61
CA PRO A 916 46.55 39.74 35.68
C PRO A 916 47.41 40.74 36.50
N ALA A 917 48.74 40.73 36.34
CA ALA A 917 49.65 41.31 37.33
C ALA A 917 50.08 42.77 37.09
N ASN A 918 49.67 43.42 35.99
CA ASN A 918 50.01 44.83 35.73
C ASN A 918 48.85 45.57 35.06
N LEU A 919 47.90 46.05 35.86
CA LEU A 919 47.01 47.13 35.44
C LEU A 919 47.76 48.47 35.53
N SER A 920 48.75 48.66 34.67
CA SER A 920 49.22 50.00 34.31
C SER A 920 48.53 50.43 33.01
N TYR A 921 47.85 51.57 33.07
CA TYR A 921 47.29 52.30 31.94
C TYR A 921 48.27 52.37 30.75
N ALA A 922 48.14 51.45 29.79
CA ALA A 922 48.50 51.56 28.37
C ALA A 922 48.65 50.16 27.74
N PHE A 923 47.54 49.43 27.54
CA PHE A 923 47.35 48.38 26.51
C PHE A 923 45.90 47.88 26.64
N LEU A 924 44.94 48.67 26.13
CA LEU A 924 43.64 48.13 25.72
C LEU A 924 43.88 47.53 24.32
N ASP A 925 43.95 46.19 24.24
CA ASP A 925 43.61 45.34 23.07
C ASP A 925 44.21 43.92 23.18
N THR A 926 43.93 43.20 24.27
CA THR A 926 44.10 41.73 24.31
C THR A 926 42.91 41.08 25.03
N SER A 927 41.70 41.50 24.66
CA SER A 927 40.47 40.75 24.86
C SER A 927 40.23 39.98 23.55
N LEU A 928 39.92 38.69 23.58
CA LEU A 928 39.35 38.06 22.39
C LEU A 928 38.02 38.76 22.10
N ASP A 929 37.85 39.32 20.91
CA ASP A 929 36.67 40.12 20.58
C ASP A 929 35.40 39.23 20.49
N ASN A 930 35.55 37.93 20.15
CA ASN A 930 34.42 37.00 20.09
C ASN A 930 34.74 35.56 20.59
N PRO A 931 34.90 35.35 21.91
CA PRO A 931 35.25 34.04 22.47
C PRO A 931 34.18 32.95 22.24
N SER A 932 32.92 33.33 22.00
CA SER A 932 31.84 32.41 21.63
C SER A 932 32.07 31.73 20.28
N GLU A 933 32.48 32.47 19.25
CA GLU A 933 32.73 31.90 17.92
C GLU A 933 33.92 30.93 17.90
N ILE A 934 34.95 31.26 18.68
CA ILE A 934 36.11 30.40 18.88
C ILE A 934 35.69 29.14 19.62
N LEU A 935 34.86 29.25 20.66
CA LEU A 935 34.35 28.10 21.38
C LEU A 935 33.60 27.18 20.43
N SER A 936 32.70 27.70 19.59
CA SER A 936 31.96 26.88 18.61
C SER A 936 32.86 26.24 17.55
N SER A 937 33.93 26.93 17.13
CA SER A 937 34.93 26.35 16.23
C SER A 937 35.68 25.18 16.90
N LEU A 938 35.96 25.29 18.20
CA LEU A 938 36.50 24.19 19.00
C LEU A 938 35.48 23.06 19.17
N GLU A 939 34.19 23.35 19.36
CA GLU A 939 33.13 22.34 19.45
C GLU A 939 33.06 21.48 18.19
N ILE A 940 33.07 22.10 17.00
CA ILE A 940 33.11 21.38 15.71
C ILE A 940 34.34 20.47 15.64
N LEU A 941 35.50 20.96 16.09
CA LEU A 941 36.74 20.19 16.08
C LEU A 941 36.70 19.01 17.06
N LEU A 942 36.20 19.20 18.30
CA LEU A 942 36.04 18.13 19.29
C LEU A 942 35.10 17.04 18.77
N CYS A 943 33.96 17.42 18.17
CA CYS A 943 33.05 16.48 17.52
C CYS A 943 33.72 15.68 16.40
N PHE A 944 34.52 16.36 15.57
CA PHE A 944 35.23 15.72 14.48
C PHE A 944 36.26 14.70 15.00
N ILE A 945 37.07 15.08 16.00
CA ILE A 945 38.05 14.20 16.65
C ILE A 945 37.37 12.95 17.21
N LYS A 946 36.26 13.11 17.95
CA LYS A 946 35.48 11.98 18.48
C LYS A 946 34.96 11.09 17.35
N ARG A 947 34.41 11.67 16.28
CA ARG A 947 33.82 10.92 15.15
C ARG A 947 34.83 10.07 14.39
N ILE A 948 36.08 10.52 14.27
CA ILE A 948 37.13 9.76 13.57
C ILE A 948 37.98 8.91 14.51
N SER A 949 37.55 8.76 15.77
CA SER A 949 38.24 8.00 16.82
C SER A 949 39.68 8.48 17.09
N GLY A 950 39.89 9.79 17.11
CA GLY A 950 41.12 10.42 17.63
C GLY A 950 42.06 11.00 16.58
N GLY A 951 43.35 11.04 16.94
CA GLY A 951 44.43 11.66 16.18
C GLY A 951 45.76 11.57 16.93
N ASN A 952 46.87 11.83 16.27
CA ASN A 952 48.17 11.84 16.94
C ASN A 952 48.25 13.05 17.89
N GLY A 953 48.27 12.81 19.21
CA GLY A 953 48.33 13.85 20.23
C GLY A 953 49.49 14.84 20.07
N GLU A 954 50.58 14.45 19.39
CA GLU A 954 51.74 15.30 19.11
C GLU A 954 51.60 16.18 17.86
N SER A 955 50.56 15.97 17.04
CA SER A 955 50.30 16.79 15.86
C SER A 955 49.79 18.18 16.23
N PHE A 956 50.25 19.21 15.52
CA PHE A 956 49.74 20.56 15.69
C PHE A 956 48.26 20.62 15.27
N ILE A 957 47.45 21.35 16.04
CA ILE A 957 46.00 21.48 15.76
C ILE A 957 45.79 22.04 14.34
N LYS A 958 46.61 23.00 13.92
CA LYS A 958 46.60 23.58 12.58
C LYS A 958 46.86 22.57 11.47
N ASP A 959 47.86 21.71 11.64
CA ASP A 959 48.21 20.69 10.65
C ASP A 959 47.11 19.65 10.54
N TYR A 960 46.51 19.26 11.67
CA TYR A 960 45.37 18.35 11.69
C TYR A 960 44.15 18.93 10.97
N ILE A 961 43.79 20.20 11.20
CA ILE A 961 42.69 20.87 10.49
C ILE A 961 42.95 20.89 8.98
N ASN A 962 44.17 21.22 8.56
CA ASN A 962 44.53 21.32 7.15
C ASN A 962 44.55 19.95 6.43
N GLN A 963 44.67 18.83 7.16
CA GLN A 963 44.58 17.48 6.59
C GLN A 963 43.15 17.12 6.15
N TRP A 964 42.12 17.77 6.73
CA TRP A 964 40.73 17.43 6.48
C TRP A 964 40.00 18.53 5.71
N SER A 965 39.59 18.24 4.48
CA SER A 965 38.82 19.18 3.65
C SER A 965 37.53 19.66 4.33
N THR A 966 36.89 18.80 5.13
CA THR A 966 35.70 19.12 5.94
C THR A 966 35.93 20.23 6.97
N LEU A 967 37.16 20.36 7.49
CA LEU A 967 37.53 21.35 8.51
C LEU A 967 38.12 22.65 7.91
N SER A 968 38.33 22.70 6.60
CA SER A 968 38.93 23.87 5.91
C SER A 968 38.21 25.18 6.19
N ARG A 969 36.89 25.16 6.43
CA ARG A 969 36.08 26.34 6.76
C ARG A 969 36.35 26.91 8.15
N LEU A 970 36.94 26.13 9.07
CA LEU A 970 37.35 26.67 10.38
C LEU A 970 38.42 27.76 10.24
N ASN A 971 39.18 27.75 9.13
CA ASN A 971 40.16 28.79 8.83
C ASN A 971 39.53 30.10 8.28
N GLU A 972 38.21 30.15 8.04
CA GLU A 972 37.50 31.37 7.63
C GLU A 972 37.31 32.34 8.79
N ASN A 973 37.26 31.83 10.04
CA ASN A 973 37.22 32.68 11.23
C ASN A 973 38.64 33.21 11.53
N ASP A 974 38.83 34.51 11.37
CA ASP A 974 40.13 35.17 11.53
C ASP A 974 40.71 35.01 12.94
N GLU A 975 39.87 35.05 13.98
CA GLU A 975 40.30 34.89 15.37
C GLU A 975 40.69 33.44 15.68
N PHE A 976 39.90 32.48 15.22
CA PHE A 976 40.22 31.06 15.35
C PHE A 976 41.51 30.72 14.60
N ARG A 977 41.69 31.27 13.39
CA ARG A 977 42.92 31.11 12.60
C ARG A 977 44.15 31.67 13.31
N ASN A 978 44.01 32.81 13.99
CA ASN A 978 45.08 33.38 14.80
C ASN A 978 45.44 32.47 15.98
N LEU A 979 44.43 31.88 16.63
CA LEU A 979 44.63 30.90 17.70
C LEU A 979 45.36 29.64 17.20
N LEU A 980 45.04 29.15 16.00
CA LEU A 980 45.71 28.00 15.37
C LEU A 980 47.18 28.26 15.02
N ASN A 981 47.63 29.52 14.95
CA ASN A 981 49.04 29.85 14.70
C ASN A 981 49.92 29.67 15.94
N LEU A 982 49.33 29.46 17.12
CA LEU A 982 50.07 29.07 18.32
C LEU A 982 50.60 27.63 18.18
N PRO A 983 51.74 27.28 18.79
CA PRO A 983 52.31 25.93 18.73
C PRO A 983 51.55 24.93 19.63
N LEU A 984 50.23 24.90 19.51
CA LEU A 984 49.33 24.00 20.24
C LEU A 984 49.14 22.69 19.48
N LYS A 985 49.11 21.59 20.24
CA LYS A 985 48.97 20.22 19.74
C LYS A 985 47.62 19.63 20.13
N LEU A 986 47.20 18.53 19.50
CA LEU A 986 45.94 17.86 19.85
C LEU A 986 45.85 17.42 21.31
N LYS A 987 46.99 17.14 21.97
CA LYS A 987 47.02 16.88 23.42
C LYS A 987 46.67 18.09 24.29
N HIS A 988 46.62 19.30 23.73
CA HIS A 988 46.21 20.53 24.44
C HIS A 988 44.76 20.93 24.12
N ILE A 989 43.99 20.14 23.36
CA ILE A 989 42.70 20.60 22.83
C ILE A 989 41.64 20.79 23.92
N ILE A 990 41.64 19.93 24.95
CA ILE A 990 40.67 20.06 26.05
C ILE A 990 41.03 21.23 26.95
N SER A 991 42.33 21.39 27.28
CA SER A 991 42.79 22.52 28.09
C SER A 991 42.53 23.85 27.36
N LEU A 992 42.64 23.88 26.03
CA LEU A 992 42.25 25.01 25.21
C LEU A 992 40.74 25.30 25.25
N TYR A 993 39.93 24.25 25.08
CA TYR A 993 38.47 24.38 25.16
C TYR A 993 38.04 24.93 26.53
N GLU A 994 38.53 24.35 27.62
CA GLU A 994 38.22 24.78 28.98
C GLU A 994 38.67 26.22 29.28
N LEU A 995 39.74 26.69 28.62
CA LEU A 995 40.24 28.06 28.74
C LEU A 995 39.28 29.08 28.11
N ILE A 996 38.88 28.83 26.86
CA ILE A 996 37.96 29.69 26.11
C ILE A 996 36.56 29.61 26.72
N GLU A 997 36.11 28.43 27.14
CA GLU A 997 34.87 28.24 27.91
C GLU A 997 34.87 29.12 29.15
N GLY A 998 35.99 29.20 29.88
CA GLY A 998 36.13 30.05 31.05
C GLY A 998 35.95 31.54 30.76
N GLN A 999 36.39 32.03 29.59
CA GLN A 999 36.20 33.40 29.12
C GLN A 999 34.72 33.67 28.79
N VAL A 1000 34.07 32.77 28.05
CA VAL A 1000 32.64 32.87 27.72
C VAL A 1000 31.78 32.80 28.98
N ALA A 1001 32.13 31.93 29.94
CA ALA A 1001 31.43 31.80 31.20
C ALA A 1001 31.46 33.11 32.00
N ASN A 1002 32.58 33.83 32.03
CA ASN A 1002 32.70 35.12 32.73
C ASN A 1002 31.69 36.16 32.22
N LEU A 1003 31.35 36.12 30.93
CA LEU A 1003 30.39 37.04 30.30
C LEU A 1003 28.93 36.59 30.48
N THR A 1004 28.68 35.30 30.66
CA THR A 1004 27.34 34.71 30.49
C THR A 1004 26.68 34.24 31.78
N ILE A 1005 27.44 33.81 32.80
CA ILE A 1005 26.87 33.26 34.06
C ILE A 1005 26.04 34.28 34.84
N GLU A 1006 26.26 35.58 34.64
CA GLU A 1006 25.46 36.62 35.30
C GLU A 1006 24.00 36.62 34.82
N TYR A 1007 23.74 36.10 33.61
CA TYR A 1007 22.42 36.02 33.00
C TYR A 1007 21.67 34.72 33.32
N THR A 1008 22.23 33.84 34.15
CA THR A 1008 21.53 32.61 34.60
C THR A 1008 20.17 32.96 35.24
N HIS A 1009 19.15 32.14 35.01
CA HIS A 1009 17.78 32.38 35.48
C HIS A 1009 17.71 32.63 37.00
N ASP A 1010 16.84 33.54 37.44
CA ASP A 1010 16.75 34.00 38.85
C ASP A 1010 16.43 32.88 39.84
N LYS A 1011 15.80 31.80 39.35
CA LYS A 1011 15.54 30.56 40.11
C LYS A 1011 16.81 29.88 40.65
N TYR A 1012 17.98 30.16 40.06
CA TYR A 1012 19.29 29.64 40.50
C TYR A 1012 20.12 30.65 41.31
N LYS A 1013 19.52 31.76 41.73
CA LYS A 1013 20.19 32.88 42.42
C LYS A 1013 19.66 33.11 43.85
N GLU A 1014 19.07 32.10 44.47
CA GLU A 1014 18.55 32.18 45.83
C GLU A 1014 19.67 32.48 46.84
N LYS A 1015 19.34 33.28 47.87
CA LYS A 1015 20.31 33.71 48.88
C LYS A 1015 20.79 32.53 49.74
N LEU A 1016 22.07 32.56 50.10
CA LEU A 1016 22.63 31.64 51.09
C LEU A 1016 22.01 31.90 52.48
N THR A 1017 21.74 30.83 53.21
CA THR A 1017 21.31 30.86 54.62
C THR A 1017 22.48 31.23 55.54
N SER A 1018 22.19 31.64 56.78
CA SER A 1018 23.22 32.13 57.70
C SER A 1018 24.32 31.11 58.08
N LYS A 1019 24.11 29.81 57.84
CA LYS A 1019 25.10 28.75 58.14
C LYS A 1019 25.95 28.34 56.94
N GLN A 1020 25.45 28.53 55.73
CA GLN A 1020 26.11 28.06 54.50
C GLN A 1020 27.43 28.79 54.18
N PRO A 1021 27.59 30.10 54.42
CA PRO A 1021 28.88 30.78 54.27
C PRO A 1021 29.98 30.16 55.14
N GLU A 1022 29.67 29.83 56.41
CA GLU A 1022 30.61 29.17 57.32
C GLU A 1022 30.98 27.76 56.82
N GLU A 1023 30.02 27.02 56.26
CA GLU A 1023 30.26 25.70 55.66
C GLU A 1023 31.17 25.80 54.43
N ILE A 1024 30.99 26.82 53.57
CA ILE A 1024 31.82 27.04 52.38
C ILE A 1024 33.24 27.47 52.78
N GLU A 1025 33.39 28.38 53.76
CA GLU A 1025 34.71 28.82 54.24
C GLU A 1025 35.53 27.67 54.85
N ASN A 1026 34.86 26.74 55.54
CA ASN A 1026 35.51 25.55 56.07
C ASN A 1026 36.00 24.59 54.98
N LEU A 1027 35.45 24.66 53.78
CA LEU A 1027 35.78 23.79 52.64
C LEU A 1027 36.86 24.35 51.72
N ILE A 1028 37.16 25.64 51.78
CA ILE A 1028 38.12 26.27 50.90
C ILE A 1028 39.43 26.61 51.63
N ASP A 1029 40.52 26.53 50.89
CA ASP A 1029 41.88 26.87 51.30
C ASP A 1029 42.49 27.83 50.27
N PHE A 1030 43.04 28.94 50.76
CA PHE A 1030 43.64 29.99 49.95
C PHE A 1030 45.16 29.85 49.83
N GLU A 1031 45.80 29.03 50.67
CA GLU A 1031 47.27 28.94 50.77
C GLU A 1031 47.85 27.78 49.95
N THR A 1032 47.03 26.81 49.55
CA THR A 1032 47.48 25.63 48.80
C THR A 1032 47.73 25.93 47.32
N LYS A 1033 48.90 25.51 46.82
CA LYS A 1033 49.21 25.42 45.37
C LYS A 1033 48.68 24.14 44.72
N GLN A 1034 48.27 23.17 45.53
CA GLN A 1034 47.65 21.93 45.07
C GLN A 1034 46.12 22.11 44.95
N PRO A 1035 45.44 21.40 44.04
CA PRO A 1035 44.01 21.60 43.78
C PRO A 1035 43.11 21.28 44.99
N ALA A 1036 43.57 20.42 45.90
CA ALA A 1036 42.94 20.14 47.18
C ALA A 1036 43.98 19.65 48.20
N LYS A 1037 43.70 19.85 49.49
CA LYS A 1037 44.42 19.23 50.61
C LYS A 1037 43.73 17.90 50.95
N ILE A 1038 44.40 16.80 50.65
CA ILE A 1038 43.87 15.43 50.81
C ILE A 1038 44.51 14.78 52.04
N VAL A 1039 43.68 14.28 52.96
CA VAL A 1039 44.12 13.55 54.17
C VAL A 1039 43.40 12.21 54.20
N ASN A 1040 44.14 11.10 54.29
CA ASN A 1040 43.59 9.73 54.31
C ASN A 1040 42.63 9.41 53.14
N GLY A 1041 42.91 9.96 51.95
CA GLY A 1041 42.09 9.75 50.76
C GLY A 1041 40.74 10.50 50.75
N LYS A 1042 40.51 11.39 51.72
CA LYS A 1042 39.37 12.33 51.74
C LYS A 1042 39.84 13.77 51.56
N ILE A 1043 38.99 14.58 50.95
CA ILE A 1043 39.27 16.00 50.77
C ILE A 1043 38.99 16.71 52.09
N GLU A 1044 40.02 17.31 52.69
CA GLU A 1044 39.85 18.14 53.88
C GLU A 1044 39.45 19.56 53.46
N LYS A 1045 40.12 20.12 52.45
CA LYS A 1045 39.82 21.42 51.85
C LYS A 1045 40.15 21.47 50.37
N PHE A 1046 39.34 22.17 49.58
CA PHE A 1046 39.58 22.49 48.18
C PHE A 1046 40.39 23.78 48.05
N SER A 1047 41.21 23.93 47.01
CA SER A 1047 41.72 25.25 46.64
C SER A 1047 40.55 26.16 46.29
N ALA A 1048 40.53 27.38 46.83
CA ALA A 1048 39.44 28.33 46.59
C ALA A 1048 39.24 28.62 45.09
N GLU A 1049 40.33 28.75 44.31
CA GLU A 1049 40.27 29.00 42.86
C GLU A 1049 39.73 27.80 42.08
N VAL A 1050 40.09 26.57 42.50
CA VAL A 1050 39.58 25.34 41.89
C VAL A 1050 38.10 25.14 42.20
N PHE A 1051 37.69 25.43 43.44
CA PHE A 1051 36.29 25.36 43.87
C PHE A 1051 35.41 26.39 43.13
N ALA A 1052 35.88 27.63 43.01
CA ALA A 1052 35.19 28.66 42.22
C ALA A 1052 35.07 28.27 40.74
N THR A 1053 36.12 27.68 40.16
CA THR A 1053 36.11 27.20 38.78
C THR A 1053 35.12 26.06 38.58
N ALA A 1054 35.04 25.10 39.51
CA ALA A 1054 34.08 24.01 39.44
C ALA A 1054 32.62 24.51 39.52
N LEU A 1055 32.33 25.46 40.42
CA LEU A 1055 31.02 26.11 40.50
C LEU A 1055 30.69 26.90 39.22
N LYS A 1056 31.65 27.62 38.67
CA LYS A 1056 31.48 28.36 37.41
C LYS A 1056 31.15 27.42 36.25
N ARG A 1057 31.88 26.31 36.11
CA ARG A 1057 31.61 25.27 35.09
C ARG A 1057 30.26 24.61 35.31
N PHE A 1058 29.87 24.35 36.56
CA PHE A 1058 28.55 23.81 36.88
C PHE A 1058 27.42 24.75 36.41
N ILE A 1059 27.52 26.04 36.75
CA ILE A 1059 26.53 27.05 36.33
C ILE A 1059 26.47 27.14 34.79
N TYR A 1060 27.63 27.20 34.13
CA TYR A 1060 27.71 27.36 32.67
C TYR A 1060 27.28 26.10 31.89
N ARG A 1061 27.80 24.92 32.24
CA ARG A 1061 27.53 23.68 31.48
C ARG A 1061 26.18 23.04 31.82
N PHE A 1062 25.68 23.22 33.05
CA PHE A 1062 24.57 22.41 33.58
C PHE A 1062 23.29 23.20 33.87
N LEU A 1063 23.36 24.51 34.17
CA LEU A 1063 22.18 25.31 34.54
C LEU A 1063 21.58 26.14 33.39
N GLN A 1064 22.27 26.28 32.25
CA GLN A 1064 21.80 27.11 31.13
C GLN A 1064 20.50 26.61 30.48
N ASN A 1065 20.23 25.29 30.54
CA ASN A 1065 19.03 24.68 29.94
C ASN A 1065 17.82 24.60 30.86
N GLU A 1066 17.92 25.14 32.08
CA GLU A 1066 16.77 25.34 32.97
C GLU A 1066 15.96 24.08 33.38
N ASN A 1067 16.41 22.88 33.01
CA ASN A 1067 15.72 21.61 33.22
C ASN A 1067 15.89 21.02 34.63
N GLN A 1068 16.77 21.59 35.45
CA GLN A 1068 17.15 21.01 36.73
C GLN A 1068 16.27 21.46 37.88
N LYS A 1069 15.96 20.53 38.78
CA LYS A 1069 15.11 20.75 39.94
C LYS A 1069 15.84 21.59 40.98
N GLU A 1070 15.29 22.77 41.23
CA GLU A 1070 15.88 23.83 42.06
C GLU A 1070 16.24 23.40 43.50
N THR A 1071 15.41 22.53 44.09
CA THR A 1071 15.53 22.11 45.49
C THR A 1071 16.52 20.97 45.72
N ASP A 1072 17.04 20.37 44.66
CA ASP A 1072 17.89 19.20 44.82
C ASP A 1072 19.27 19.59 45.39
N PRO A 1073 19.88 18.75 46.25
CA PRO A 1073 21.21 19.03 46.78
C PRO A 1073 22.27 19.16 45.68
N LEU A 1074 23.10 20.21 45.76
CA LEU A 1074 24.09 20.55 44.74
C LEU A 1074 25.14 19.44 44.55
N TYR A 1075 25.50 18.73 45.63
CA TYR A 1075 26.51 17.66 45.59
C TYR A 1075 26.12 16.50 44.67
N LEU A 1076 24.82 16.25 44.45
CA LEU A 1076 24.35 15.17 43.57
C LEU A 1076 24.77 15.39 42.12
N TYR A 1077 25.02 16.64 41.72
CA TYR A 1077 25.36 16.98 40.35
C TYR A 1077 26.82 17.45 40.21
N ILE A 1078 27.29 18.32 41.10
CA ILE A 1078 28.65 18.87 40.98
C ILE A 1078 29.74 17.83 41.24
N CYS A 1079 29.43 16.74 41.96
CA CYS A 1079 30.37 15.66 42.24
C CYS A 1079 30.33 14.52 41.20
N GLU A 1080 29.47 14.62 40.17
CA GLU A 1080 29.34 13.61 39.13
C GLU A 1080 30.63 13.53 38.28
N PRO A 1081 31.38 12.41 38.31
CA PRO A 1081 32.71 12.33 37.69
C PRO A 1081 32.70 12.50 36.17
N SER A 1082 31.60 12.09 35.52
CA SER A 1082 31.42 12.12 34.06
C SER A 1082 31.30 13.53 33.47
N LEU A 1083 31.05 14.55 34.30
CA LEU A 1083 30.80 15.93 33.86
C LEU A 1083 32.04 16.84 33.90
N HIS A 1084 33.15 16.33 34.46
CA HIS A 1084 34.46 16.99 34.48
C HIS A 1084 34.44 18.46 34.95
N PHE A 1085 33.62 18.78 35.96
CA PHE A 1085 33.66 20.09 36.62
C PHE A 1085 34.96 20.32 37.37
N TRP A 1086 35.59 19.25 37.85
CA TRP A 1086 36.83 19.29 38.62
C TRP A 1086 38.03 18.85 37.79
N PRO A 1087 39.25 19.30 38.14
CA PRO A 1087 40.49 18.75 37.60
C PRO A 1087 40.61 17.23 37.82
N PRO A 1088 41.38 16.49 36.99
CA PRO A 1088 41.55 15.04 37.12
C PRO A 1088 41.97 14.59 38.53
N ALA A 1089 42.85 15.36 39.17
CA ALA A 1089 43.32 15.10 40.54
C ALA A 1089 42.21 15.07 41.62
N ILE A 1090 41.04 15.62 41.33
CA ILE A 1090 39.86 15.61 42.21
C ILE A 1090 38.77 14.68 41.66
N SER A 1091 38.53 14.71 40.35
CA SER A 1091 37.46 13.93 39.69
C SER A 1091 37.60 12.42 39.85
N GLU A 1092 38.82 11.90 40.06
CA GLU A 1092 39.08 10.45 40.19
C GLU A 1092 38.89 9.91 41.63
N LEU A 1093 38.48 10.75 42.58
CA LEU A 1093 38.30 10.36 43.98
C LEU A 1093 36.96 9.65 44.22
N LYS A 1094 36.98 8.48 44.85
CA LYS A 1094 35.80 7.61 45.04
C LYS A 1094 34.71 8.15 46.01
N ASN A 1095 34.99 9.19 46.81
CA ASN A 1095 34.09 9.71 47.85
C ASN A 1095 34.03 11.26 47.86
N LEU A 1096 33.96 11.87 46.67
CA LEU A 1096 33.91 13.32 46.52
C LEU A 1096 32.64 13.93 47.16
N ASP A 1097 31.52 13.21 47.06
CA ASP A 1097 30.21 13.57 47.59
C ASP A 1097 30.17 13.63 49.13
N GLU A 1098 30.88 12.72 49.81
CA GLU A 1098 30.97 12.72 51.29
C GLU A 1098 31.65 13.98 51.85
N SER A 1099 32.46 14.65 51.04
CA SER A 1099 33.25 15.83 51.43
C SER A 1099 32.54 17.16 51.14
N PHE A 1100 31.34 17.12 50.54
CA PHE A 1100 30.59 18.31 50.10
C PHE A 1100 29.39 18.62 51.02
N PRO A 1101 28.97 19.89 51.22
CA PRO A 1101 27.82 20.23 52.04
C PRO A 1101 26.53 19.68 51.47
N LYS A 1102 25.79 18.94 52.29
CA LYS A 1102 24.44 18.46 51.95
C LYS A 1102 23.38 19.57 52.04
N SER A 1103 23.72 20.69 52.66
CA SER A 1103 22.82 21.83 52.89
C SER A 1103 22.67 22.73 51.66
N LEU A 1104 23.61 22.68 50.71
CA LEU A 1104 23.64 23.57 49.56
C LEU A 1104 22.81 22.98 48.41
N CYS A 1105 21.83 23.73 47.92
CA CYS A 1105 20.93 23.30 46.85
C CYS A 1105 21.29 23.94 45.50
N VAL A 1106 20.76 23.38 44.40
CA VAL A 1106 21.01 23.87 43.04
C VAL A 1106 20.58 25.33 42.86
N ASN A 1107 19.46 25.74 43.46
CA ASN A 1107 18.98 27.13 43.47
C ASN A 1107 19.95 28.17 44.09
N GLN A 1108 20.97 27.73 44.82
CA GLN A 1108 21.93 28.57 45.53
C GLN A 1108 23.31 28.61 44.85
N ALA A 1109 23.53 27.86 43.77
CA ALA A 1109 24.83 27.68 43.13
C ALA A 1109 25.50 29.00 42.70
N TYR A 1110 24.73 29.94 42.13
CA TYR A 1110 25.27 31.23 41.70
C TYR A 1110 25.73 32.09 42.89
N LYS A 1111 24.98 32.09 44.00
CA LYS A 1111 25.34 32.86 45.20
C LYS A 1111 26.53 32.23 45.93
N ALA A 1112 26.65 30.91 45.93
CA ALA A 1112 27.85 30.22 46.41
C ALA A 1112 29.09 30.60 45.60
N TYR A 1113 28.99 30.63 44.26
CA TYR A 1113 30.08 31.07 43.39
C TYR A 1113 30.53 32.52 43.68
N LYS A 1114 29.59 33.47 43.69
CA LYS A 1114 29.90 34.89 43.98
C LYS A 1114 30.52 35.08 45.36
N PHE A 1115 30.05 34.35 46.38
CA PHE A 1115 30.63 34.38 47.72
C PHE A 1115 32.11 33.95 47.72
N VAL A 1116 32.44 32.83 47.05
CA VAL A 1116 33.83 32.34 46.99
C VAL A 1116 34.74 33.31 46.22
N GLU A 1117 34.27 33.87 45.09
CA GLU A 1117 35.00 34.89 44.33
C GLU A 1117 35.30 36.15 45.15
N GLU A 1118 34.32 36.63 45.93
CA GLU A 1118 34.51 37.77 46.83
C GLU A 1118 35.58 37.48 47.89
N GLN A 1119 35.59 36.27 48.46
CA GLN A 1119 36.60 35.85 49.44
C GLN A 1119 38.00 35.72 48.82
N ILE A 1120 38.12 35.17 47.61
CA ILE A 1120 39.40 35.14 46.87
C ILE A 1120 39.92 36.57 46.65
N GLY A 1121 39.04 37.49 46.24
CA GLY A 1121 39.38 38.89 46.05
C GLY A 1121 39.84 39.58 47.34
N TYR A 1122 39.16 39.32 48.46
CA TYR A 1122 39.55 39.84 49.79
C TYR A 1122 40.92 39.29 50.22
N HIS A 1123 41.15 37.99 50.05
CA HIS A 1123 42.42 37.36 50.41
C HIS A 1123 43.59 37.89 49.57
N LYS A 1124 43.42 38.01 48.24
CA LYS A 1124 44.46 38.58 47.35
C LYS A 1124 44.83 40.02 47.73
N LYS A 1125 43.86 40.85 48.13
CA LYS A 1125 44.11 42.21 48.64
C LYS A 1125 44.87 42.20 49.98
N MET A 1126 44.52 41.29 50.89
CA MET A 1126 45.25 41.13 52.16
C MET A 1126 46.69 40.67 51.94
N VAL A 1127 46.92 39.67 51.09
CA VAL A 1127 48.26 39.16 50.76
C VAL A 1127 49.11 40.24 50.09
N SER A 1128 48.57 40.93 49.08
CA SER A 1128 49.27 42.05 48.43
C SER A 1128 49.59 43.20 49.39
N SER A 1129 48.69 43.52 50.34
CA SER A 1129 48.95 44.52 51.38
C SER A 1129 50.03 44.06 52.37
N ARG A 1130 50.11 42.76 52.66
CA ARG A 1130 51.10 42.15 53.57
C ARG A 1130 52.46 42.05 52.90
N GLU A 1131 52.50 41.69 51.61
CA GLU A 1131 53.71 41.73 50.77
C GLU A 1131 54.21 43.16 50.60
N GLN A 1132 53.34 44.14 50.38
CA GLN A 1132 53.73 45.56 50.39
C GLN A 1132 54.24 46.03 51.75
N GLN A 1133 53.67 45.56 52.87
CA GLN A 1133 54.20 45.84 54.21
C GLN A 1133 55.58 45.21 54.45
N VAL A 1134 55.81 43.98 53.99
CA VAL A 1134 57.12 43.30 54.06
C VAL A 1134 58.14 43.96 53.14
N GLN A 1135 57.75 44.37 51.93
CA GLN A 1135 58.61 45.12 51.00
C GLN A 1135 58.96 46.51 51.55
N ASN A 1136 58.01 47.17 52.24
CA ASN A 1136 58.24 48.46 52.90
C ASN A 1136 59.11 48.34 54.17
N GLN A 1137 59.09 47.19 54.87
CA GLN A 1137 59.99 46.89 55.98
C GLN A 1137 61.41 46.50 55.53
N LEU A 1138 61.57 45.96 54.32
CA LEU A 1138 62.88 45.68 53.72
C LEU A 1138 63.56 46.92 53.10
N ASN A 1139 62.79 47.97 52.77
CA ASN A 1139 63.28 49.18 52.09
C ASN A 1139 63.57 50.38 53.02
N ASN A 1140 63.32 50.28 54.34
CA ASN A 1140 63.73 51.28 55.32
C ASN A 1140 64.49 50.57 56.46
N PRO A 1141 65.82 50.74 56.57
CA PRO A 1141 66.65 49.99 57.52
C PRO A 1141 66.40 50.35 58.98
#